data_AF-A0A497TFZ5-F1
#
_entry.id   AF-A0A497TFZ5-F1
#
_cell.length_a   1.000
_cell.length_b   1.000
_cell.length_c   1.000
_cell.angle_alpha   90.00
_cell.angle_beta   90.00
_cell.angle_gamma   90.00
#
_symmetry.space_group_name_H-M   'P 1'
#
loop_
_entity.id
_entity.type
_entity.pdbx_description
1 polymer ?
#
loop_
_entity_poly.entity_id
_entity_poly.type
_entity_poly.pdbx_seq_one_letter_code
_entity_poly.pdbx_strand_id
1 'polypeptide(L)'
;MGVGVVYNSSSTKVKSYIENAQIDSKKGSVALEASYTGTVDGRSVGAGISKTTQMASSVVVNELANDTEAYISGSQVSAYNSLVAVAQGDEGIAVHDGTIGGSKTASIGGTATVTADESDTKAYIENSKVEAKGHGTYTVPKADGSRDTQEVRGIAVIATHDSSLNLWTADLEGAADVGVGATVSVNIFKDSSQAYILGSDVSTTGEGANAGQEVLVQAFNGVSTSVKAGGLAGGGDAGFGATVDVTVLKNVSKAYVQGSQVNAKSDVKVASTTKEQSKSVVVSGAFAGYASLAGSVGVLESYTDNEAYVSGSQVNAEGNLSVVASDEALFGVDSDGSGDGIIVGAASLGRAAGIGGSIAVNGIYNTTKAYITNSQTNSHGDTTVGATGKQRIKVFAATAALGKYVGAAGSVTVNTIAVDTQGYIEGSEVNQGALYGSDSGKVSVSAQNDSYIESTPGDVDAGIVGAGSSVDVSSVRNTVQAYLGDGVKASGGEGVEVKATGSEDVTSRVVALGGGAVSIQGSVSIVKVGSAISGDGKDAAKDAGDKIDESISGSKVEDMLGDTTLGNSAKEKADNETDNLSVAEEFDTDAQFQHVTEAYIGNGASIYSGGSVEVNATDTTEVNIFSGEGSLGIVGAGGSVGIGILKKHTYAWIGSSQIYGGGDSGNVEVTATSEVKGAKVKAYAGSVDGTVGLGAAVSYMDSENKVEAYVGDDASIYNAKEFRVEANMSSNIEAKSLNGNVGTIVAGGVYSRASEKGGAWTSLGSNVNVGTSDGGTLSDKNVGDVNIKAVADSTMKSTLRVAEGGIGSGSYSEATTENSPTAKATISNNADFDLYGSMDVLAIVKGGSDSESWGLDLGEVSVGPSKAKAEWSPTVEASIGDDSEIKAAGDVSFRAYNNYDENGNELNNEVYVYSRSSNGDLVGYMGAYCETSGNPWVEAGLGSKVNVNASGKLLMEAKSKNKVEMDVTGKIGGLATKGTTQGYNNWNDHVRAYAANAAEAYSAKGIELHSCSSDDIVLNDDGGEGGILSDGGAPAESYLIRDSLAEVGSSVLLSSPVNVTVFAEGLSAVNTNSSVKAGGGIDKDEAKAVSDITSTTKATVGDFSHIYGGSFDLKAKDNGSSAVASAYSETVALGSESAAYTNADVTA
;
A
#
# COMPACT_ATOMS: atom_id res chain seq x y z
N MET A 1 1.27 18.92 -51.91
CA MET A 1 1.50 17.91 -50.85
C MET A 1 2.99 17.88 -50.59
N GLY A 2 3.40 17.92 -49.31
CA GLY A 2 4.77 17.65 -48.89
C GLY A 2 4.81 16.36 -48.12
N VAL A 3 5.64 15.40 -48.53
CA VAL A 3 5.74 14.10 -47.87
C VAL A 3 7.19 13.84 -47.55
N GLY A 4 7.49 13.58 -46.29
CA GLY A 4 8.76 13.01 -45.82
C GLY A 4 8.52 11.57 -45.36
N VAL A 5 9.40 10.64 -45.74
CA VAL A 5 9.39 9.27 -45.22
C VAL A 5 10.82 8.83 -45.01
N VAL A 6 11.11 8.31 -43.82
CA VAL A 6 12.36 7.62 -43.49
C VAL A 6 12.02 6.24 -42.98
N TYR A 7 12.66 5.23 -43.54
CA TYR A 7 12.60 3.85 -43.06
C TYR A 7 14.03 3.38 -42.83
N ASN A 8 14.37 3.12 -41.57
CA ASN A 8 15.64 2.55 -41.16
C ASN A 8 15.40 1.12 -40.70
N SER A 9 16.20 0.19 -41.21
CA SER A 9 16.23 -1.17 -40.71
C SER A 9 17.69 -1.57 -40.51
N SER A 10 17.99 -2.14 -39.34
CA SER A 10 19.31 -2.66 -39.02
C SER A 10 19.17 -4.03 -38.39
N SER A 11 20.02 -4.97 -38.81
CA SER A 11 20.16 -6.23 -38.11
C SER A 11 21.63 -6.63 -38.06
N THR A 12 22.14 -6.83 -36.84
CA THR A 12 23.54 -7.12 -36.59
C THR A 12 23.68 -8.43 -35.83
N LYS A 13 24.63 -9.27 -36.26
CA LYS A 13 25.01 -10.49 -35.52
C LYS A 13 26.49 -10.45 -35.20
N VAL A 14 26.86 -10.46 -33.92
CA VAL A 14 28.25 -10.49 -33.45
C VAL A 14 28.45 -11.72 -32.56
N LYS A 15 29.36 -12.63 -32.94
CA LYS A 15 29.60 -13.86 -32.17
C LYS A 15 31.09 -14.06 -31.89
N SER A 16 31.41 -14.45 -30.67
CA SER A 16 32.75 -14.87 -30.24
C SER A 16 32.62 -16.19 -29.50
N TYR A 17 33.23 -17.27 -30.02
CA TYR A 17 32.95 -18.60 -29.46
C TYR A 17 34.12 -19.59 -29.48
N ILE A 18 34.08 -20.54 -28.54
CA ILE A 18 34.86 -21.77 -28.52
C ILE A 18 33.87 -22.94 -28.52
N GLU A 19 33.92 -23.78 -29.55
CA GLU A 19 32.96 -24.86 -29.70
C GLU A 19 33.67 -26.18 -30.04
N ASN A 20 33.31 -27.25 -29.33
CA ASN A 20 33.86 -28.60 -29.50
C ASN A 20 35.40 -28.65 -29.55
N ALA A 21 36.07 -27.84 -28.71
CA ALA A 21 37.51 -27.61 -28.77
C ALA A 21 38.21 -27.84 -27.42
N GLN A 22 39.53 -27.99 -27.49
CA GLN A 22 40.41 -28.07 -26.31
C GLN A 22 41.43 -26.93 -26.34
N ILE A 23 41.37 -26.02 -25.36
CA ILE A 23 42.22 -24.83 -25.24
C ILE A 23 42.99 -24.87 -23.91
N ASP A 24 44.30 -24.61 -23.95
CA ASP A 24 45.18 -24.67 -22.78
C ASP A 24 46.19 -23.51 -22.80
N SER A 25 45.88 -22.44 -22.06
CA SER A 25 46.73 -21.26 -21.92
C SER A 25 47.69 -21.40 -20.75
N LYS A 26 48.99 -21.55 -21.05
CA LYS A 26 50.04 -21.78 -20.04
C LYS A 26 50.51 -20.55 -19.26
N LYS A 27 50.21 -19.33 -19.73
CA LYS A 27 50.74 -18.07 -19.13
C LYS A 27 49.78 -16.87 -19.17
N GLY A 28 48.60 -16.99 -19.78
CA GLY A 28 47.69 -15.86 -20.00
C GLY A 28 46.22 -16.19 -19.78
N SER A 29 45.37 -15.20 -19.99
CA SER A 29 43.90 -15.33 -19.95
C SER A 29 43.36 -15.93 -21.25
N VAL A 30 42.14 -16.44 -21.21
CA VAL A 30 41.32 -16.75 -22.40
C VAL A 30 40.12 -15.81 -22.36
N ALA A 31 39.89 -15.04 -23.42
CA ALA A 31 38.84 -14.03 -23.47
C ALA A 31 38.03 -14.18 -24.76
N LEU A 32 36.70 -14.25 -24.60
CA LEU A 32 35.73 -14.20 -25.67
C LEU A 32 34.93 -12.91 -25.48
N GLU A 33 35.12 -11.95 -26.36
CA GLU A 33 34.40 -10.68 -26.34
C GLU A 33 33.59 -10.53 -27.62
N ALA A 34 32.29 -10.31 -27.45
CA ALA A 34 31.37 -9.90 -28.50
C ALA A 34 30.79 -8.54 -28.09
N SER A 35 30.94 -7.54 -28.95
CA SER A 35 30.44 -6.19 -28.67
C SER A 35 29.81 -5.58 -29.91
N TYR A 36 28.65 -4.97 -29.72
CA TYR A 36 27.93 -4.20 -30.71
C TYR A 36 27.68 -2.78 -30.19
N THR A 37 27.82 -1.80 -31.09
CA THR A 37 27.38 -0.42 -30.84
C THR A 37 26.64 0.08 -32.07
N GLY A 38 25.37 0.41 -31.90
CA GLY A 38 24.47 0.86 -32.95
C GLY A 38 24.06 2.32 -32.76
N THR A 39 23.99 3.08 -33.85
CA THR A 39 23.34 4.40 -33.83
C THR A 39 22.44 4.55 -35.05
N VAL A 40 21.19 4.98 -34.83
CA VAL A 40 20.22 5.28 -35.88
C VAL A 40 19.68 6.69 -35.68
N ASP A 41 19.81 7.53 -36.71
CA ASP A 41 19.27 8.89 -36.73
C ASP A 41 18.23 9.01 -37.84
N GLY A 42 16.95 9.03 -37.46
CA GLY A 42 15.82 9.20 -38.36
C GLY A 42 15.38 10.66 -38.41
N ARG A 43 15.50 11.32 -39.57
CA ARG A 43 15.07 12.72 -39.75
C ARG A 43 14.13 12.87 -40.92
N SER A 44 12.87 13.23 -40.66
CA SER A 44 11.88 13.47 -41.70
C SER A 44 11.14 14.78 -41.46
N VAL A 45 10.89 15.53 -42.54
CA VAL A 45 10.07 16.74 -42.51
C VAL A 45 9.14 16.77 -43.71
N GLY A 46 7.83 16.83 -43.47
CA GLY A 46 6.82 17.12 -44.48
C GLY A 46 6.49 18.62 -44.50
N ALA A 47 6.57 19.29 -45.66
CA ALA A 47 6.23 20.71 -45.76
C ALA A 47 5.32 21.03 -46.95
N GLY A 48 4.21 21.74 -46.72
CA GLY A 48 3.29 22.12 -47.78
C GLY A 48 2.74 23.53 -47.64
N ILE A 49 2.89 24.33 -48.71
CA ILE A 49 2.32 25.68 -48.80
C ILE A 49 1.45 25.76 -50.06
N SER A 50 0.18 26.12 -49.92
CA SER A 50 -0.76 26.19 -51.05
C SER A 50 -1.71 27.38 -50.94
N LYS A 51 -2.21 27.86 -52.09
CA LYS A 51 -3.22 28.92 -52.13
C LYS A 51 -4.62 28.46 -51.74
N THR A 52 -4.91 27.17 -51.84
CA THR A 52 -6.24 26.61 -51.55
C THR A 52 -6.12 25.53 -50.48
N THR A 53 -5.68 24.33 -50.84
CA THR A 53 -5.53 23.20 -49.92
C THR A 53 -4.10 22.69 -49.97
N GLN A 54 -3.56 22.36 -48.80
CA GLN A 54 -2.27 21.70 -48.66
C GLN A 54 -2.45 20.42 -47.82
N MET A 55 -1.55 19.45 -48.05
CA MET A 55 -1.41 18.31 -47.16
C MET A 55 0.09 18.09 -46.92
N ALA A 56 0.47 17.94 -45.66
CA ALA A 56 1.81 17.58 -45.25
C ALA A 56 1.76 16.25 -44.49
N SER A 57 2.73 15.37 -44.70
CA SER A 57 2.87 14.18 -43.87
C SER A 57 4.34 13.85 -43.67
N SER A 58 4.66 13.29 -42.52
CA SER A 58 5.99 12.82 -42.21
C SER A 58 5.92 11.48 -41.49
N VAL A 59 6.77 10.54 -41.88
CA VAL A 59 6.78 9.19 -41.29
C VAL A 59 8.22 8.78 -41.04
N VAL A 60 8.52 8.34 -39.81
CA VAL A 60 9.79 7.69 -39.47
C VAL A 60 9.52 6.31 -38.91
N VAL A 61 10.11 5.28 -39.51
CA VAL A 61 10.07 3.91 -38.99
C VAL A 61 11.49 3.43 -38.75
N ASN A 62 11.78 2.98 -37.53
CA ASN A 62 13.03 2.32 -37.17
C ASN A 62 12.73 0.90 -36.70
N GLU A 63 13.34 -0.08 -37.37
CA GLU A 63 13.26 -1.50 -37.00
C GLU A 63 14.68 -2.03 -36.77
N LEU A 64 15.01 -2.35 -35.52
CA LEU A 64 16.33 -2.81 -35.12
C LEU A 64 16.23 -4.23 -34.55
N ALA A 65 17.16 -5.09 -34.97
CA ALA A 65 17.20 -6.48 -34.52
C ALA A 65 18.65 -6.96 -34.35
N ASN A 66 19.18 -6.94 -33.13
CA ASN A 66 20.59 -7.26 -32.87
C ASN A 66 20.77 -8.54 -32.04
N ASP A 67 21.85 -9.26 -32.31
CA ASP A 67 22.15 -10.57 -31.72
C ASP A 67 23.66 -10.62 -31.40
N THR A 68 24.00 -10.54 -30.12
CA THR A 68 25.39 -10.50 -29.64
C THR A 68 25.65 -11.68 -28.71
N GLU A 69 26.55 -12.59 -29.10
CA GLU A 69 26.84 -13.82 -28.34
C GLU A 69 28.33 -14.00 -28.04
N ALA A 70 28.65 -14.33 -26.79
CA ALA A 70 29.98 -14.78 -26.38
C ALA A 70 29.89 -16.12 -25.63
N TYR A 71 30.41 -17.22 -26.19
CA TYR A 71 30.14 -18.53 -25.60
C TYR A 71 31.22 -19.62 -25.70
N ILE A 72 31.16 -20.55 -24.76
CA ILE A 72 31.94 -21.78 -24.74
C ILE A 72 30.97 -22.96 -24.70
N SER A 73 30.99 -23.85 -25.71
CA SER A 73 30.09 -25.00 -25.76
C SER A 73 30.82 -26.31 -26.11
N GLY A 74 30.48 -27.40 -25.42
CA GLY A 74 31.04 -28.74 -25.67
C GLY A 74 32.57 -28.83 -25.59
N SER A 75 33.21 -27.95 -24.80
CA SER A 75 34.65 -27.70 -24.89
C SER A 75 35.41 -27.96 -23.58
N GLN A 76 36.73 -28.06 -23.68
CA GLN A 76 37.65 -28.12 -22.54
C GLN A 76 38.59 -26.91 -22.57
N VAL A 77 38.48 -26.00 -21.60
CA VAL A 77 39.26 -24.74 -21.60
C VAL A 77 39.99 -24.57 -20.28
N SER A 78 41.31 -24.38 -20.34
CA SER A 78 42.16 -24.10 -19.18
C SER A 78 42.91 -22.79 -19.36
N ALA A 79 42.83 -21.89 -18.39
CA ALA A 79 43.49 -20.58 -18.37
C ALA A 79 44.40 -20.41 -17.13
N TYR A 80 45.64 -19.97 -17.36
CA TYR A 80 46.56 -19.65 -16.26
C TYR A 80 46.13 -18.39 -15.48
N ASN A 81 45.57 -17.39 -16.14
CA ASN A 81 45.04 -16.18 -15.48
C ASN A 81 43.51 -16.29 -15.34
N SER A 82 42.75 -15.49 -16.09
CA SER A 82 41.28 -15.49 -16.07
C SER A 82 40.69 -16.09 -17.36
N LEU A 83 39.46 -16.57 -17.29
CA LEU A 83 38.62 -16.96 -18.42
C LEU A 83 37.40 -16.05 -18.44
N VAL A 84 37.18 -15.30 -19.53
CA VAL A 84 36.01 -14.40 -19.63
C VAL A 84 35.22 -14.65 -20.90
N ALA A 85 33.90 -14.65 -20.77
CA ALA A 85 32.94 -14.60 -21.87
C ALA A 85 32.06 -13.37 -21.66
N VAL A 86 32.20 -12.38 -22.54
CA VAL A 86 31.57 -11.06 -22.39
C VAL A 86 30.82 -10.70 -23.67
N ALA A 87 29.51 -10.46 -23.54
CA ALA A 87 28.63 -9.98 -24.60
C ALA A 87 28.10 -8.60 -24.24
N GLN A 88 28.26 -7.60 -25.11
CA GLN A 88 27.85 -6.21 -24.87
C GLN A 88 27.08 -5.63 -26.07
N GLY A 89 25.90 -5.05 -25.83
CA GLY A 89 25.18 -4.23 -26.82
C GLY A 89 24.93 -2.81 -26.28
N ASP A 90 25.10 -1.79 -27.12
CA ASP A 90 24.76 -0.39 -26.83
C ASP A 90 24.07 0.21 -28.07
N GLU A 91 22.82 0.63 -27.92
CA GLU A 91 21.96 1.10 -29.00
C GLU A 91 21.42 2.51 -28.76
N GLY A 92 21.70 3.40 -29.71
CA GLY A 92 21.26 4.80 -29.67
C GLY A 92 20.34 5.16 -30.82
N ILE A 93 19.09 5.51 -30.51
CA ILE A 93 18.09 5.90 -31.49
C ILE A 93 17.75 7.38 -31.28
N ALA A 94 17.98 8.18 -32.31
CA ALA A 94 17.54 9.57 -32.37
C ALA A 94 16.51 9.73 -33.49
N VAL A 95 15.37 10.35 -33.19
CA VAL A 95 14.33 10.64 -34.18
C VAL A 95 13.91 12.09 -34.11
N HIS A 96 13.90 12.73 -35.25
CA HIS A 96 13.34 14.05 -35.46
C HIS A 96 12.33 13.98 -36.61
N ASP A 97 11.05 13.96 -36.27
CA ASP A 97 9.95 13.89 -37.23
C ASP A 97 9.09 15.14 -37.15
N GLY A 98 8.57 15.62 -38.27
CA GLY A 98 7.65 16.75 -38.20
C GLY A 98 6.99 17.19 -39.49
N THR A 99 5.92 17.95 -39.34
CA THR A 99 5.16 18.55 -40.44
C THR A 99 4.96 20.03 -40.23
N ILE A 100 5.01 20.79 -41.33
CA ILE A 100 4.62 22.19 -41.37
C ILE A 100 3.74 22.49 -42.59
N GLY A 101 2.55 23.00 -42.34
CA GLY A 101 1.57 23.24 -43.38
C GLY A 101 0.88 24.60 -43.28
N GLY A 102 0.71 25.23 -44.44
CA GLY A 102 0.08 26.55 -44.56
C GLY A 102 -0.81 26.67 -45.80
N SER A 103 -2.09 27.02 -45.63
CA SER A 103 -2.97 27.30 -46.77
C SER A 103 -4.04 28.36 -46.51
N LYS A 104 -4.86 28.68 -47.52
CA LYS A 104 -6.04 29.53 -47.31
C LYS A 104 -7.26 28.73 -46.88
N THR A 105 -7.56 27.62 -47.52
CA THR A 105 -8.82 26.89 -47.29
C THR A 105 -8.62 25.77 -46.29
N ALA A 106 -7.74 24.80 -46.57
CA ALA A 106 -7.56 23.64 -45.69
C ALA A 106 -6.11 23.17 -45.59
N SER A 107 -5.64 23.00 -44.37
CA SER A 107 -4.31 22.47 -44.05
C SER A 107 -4.46 21.19 -43.25
N ILE A 108 -3.91 20.10 -43.75
CA ILE A 108 -3.95 18.79 -43.09
C ILE A 108 -2.51 18.30 -42.96
N GLY A 109 -2.08 18.10 -41.72
CA GLY A 109 -0.76 17.58 -41.37
C GLY A 109 -0.86 16.32 -40.54
N GLY A 110 0.13 15.46 -40.66
CA GLY A 110 0.29 14.37 -39.72
C GLY A 110 1.69 13.79 -39.67
N THR A 111 2.12 13.43 -38.47
CA THR A 111 3.39 12.75 -38.20
C THR A 111 3.14 11.39 -37.60
N ALA A 112 3.95 10.40 -38.01
CA ALA A 112 3.88 9.05 -37.47
C ALA A 112 5.30 8.50 -37.28
N THR A 113 5.67 8.29 -36.03
CA THR A 113 6.93 7.64 -35.67
C THR A 113 6.67 6.25 -35.11
N VAL A 114 7.37 5.25 -35.65
CA VAL A 114 7.41 3.90 -35.06
C VAL A 114 8.85 3.52 -34.82
N THR A 115 9.18 3.17 -33.57
CA THR A 115 10.46 2.58 -33.19
C THR A 115 10.20 1.21 -32.62
N ALA A 116 10.77 0.18 -33.23
CA ALA A 116 10.77 -1.18 -32.73
C ALA A 116 12.23 -1.63 -32.60
N ASP A 117 12.65 -1.92 -31.37
CA ASP A 117 13.97 -2.41 -31.02
C ASP A 117 13.85 -3.78 -30.36
N GLU A 118 14.57 -4.76 -30.90
CA GLU A 118 14.57 -6.13 -30.39
C GLU A 118 16.00 -6.66 -30.39
N SER A 119 16.61 -6.69 -29.22
CA SER A 119 18.02 -7.07 -29.10
C SER A 119 18.25 -8.21 -28.11
N ASP A 120 19.10 -9.16 -28.50
CA ASP A 120 19.43 -10.35 -27.70
C ASP A 120 20.93 -10.41 -27.45
N THR A 121 21.33 -10.34 -26.18
CA THR A 121 22.73 -10.34 -25.74
C THR A 121 22.98 -11.52 -24.82
N LYS A 122 23.82 -12.47 -25.22
CA LYS A 122 24.04 -13.73 -24.50
C LYS A 122 25.51 -14.00 -24.23
N ALA A 123 25.86 -14.26 -22.98
CA ALA A 123 27.16 -14.81 -22.58
C ALA A 123 26.97 -16.14 -21.89
N TYR A 124 27.65 -17.21 -22.32
CA TYR A 124 27.42 -18.51 -21.68
C TYR A 124 28.55 -19.54 -21.75
N ILE A 125 28.53 -20.47 -20.79
CA ILE A 125 29.34 -21.69 -20.77
C ILE A 125 28.39 -22.88 -20.68
N GLU A 126 28.43 -23.77 -21.67
CA GLU A 126 27.48 -24.86 -21.78
C GLU A 126 28.18 -26.20 -22.04
N ASN A 127 27.75 -27.27 -21.35
CA ASN A 127 28.21 -28.65 -21.56
C ASN A 127 29.74 -28.77 -21.66
N SER A 128 30.47 -27.98 -20.86
CA SER A 128 31.91 -27.77 -20.99
C SER A 128 32.65 -28.05 -19.68
N LYS A 129 33.95 -28.31 -19.79
CA LYS A 129 34.87 -28.37 -18.65
C LYS A 129 35.80 -27.17 -18.70
N VAL A 130 35.71 -26.27 -17.74
CA VAL A 130 36.48 -25.01 -17.73
C VAL A 130 37.27 -24.85 -16.43
N GLU A 131 38.50 -24.35 -16.56
CA GLU A 131 39.42 -24.07 -15.44
C GLU A 131 40.10 -22.72 -15.64
N ALA A 132 40.10 -21.86 -14.62
CA ALA A 132 40.88 -20.62 -14.59
C ALA A 132 41.55 -20.43 -13.22
N LYS A 133 42.89 -20.30 -13.18
CA LYS A 133 43.65 -20.29 -11.92
C LYS A 133 43.69 -18.93 -11.20
N GLY A 134 43.32 -17.83 -11.86
CA GLY A 134 43.27 -16.50 -11.25
C GLY A 134 44.62 -15.88 -10.90
N HIS A 135 45.72 -16.27 -11.57
CA HIS A 135 47.05 -15.68 -11.30
C HIS A 135 47.17 -14.21 -11.71
N GLY A 136 46.38 -13.76 -12.69
CA GLY A 136 46.24 -12.36 -13.11
C GLY A 136 44.76 -11.99 -13.22
N THR A 137 44.45 -10.69 -13.27
CA THR A 137 43.10 -10.16 -13.45
C THR A 137 42.78 -9.93 -14.93
N TYR A 138 41.51 -9.67 -15.24
CA TYR A 138 41.04 -9.23 -16.55
C TYR A 138 39.98 -8.14 -16.35
N THR A 139 40.03 -7.08 -17.15
CA THR A 139 39.06 -5.97 -17.08
C THR A 139 37.79 -6.35 -17.84
N VAL A 140 36.62 -6.26 -17.19
CA VAL A 140 35.30 -6.54 -17.78
C VAL A 140 34.33 -5.40 -17.46
N PRO A 141 33.25 -5.20 -18.23
CA PRO A 141 32.20 -4.25 -17.87
C PRO A 141 31.52 -4.63 -16.55
N LYS A 142 31.00 -3.64 -15.83
CA LYS A 142 30.04 -3.89 -14.75
C LYS A 142 28.64 -4.11 -15.32
N ALA A 143 27.92 -5.07 -14.76
CA ALA A 143 26.53 -5.34 -15.07
C ALA A 143 25.56 -4.63 -14.10
N ASP A 144 25.77 -3.32 -13.90
CA ASP A 144 24.99 -2.46 -12.98
C ASP A 144 24.43 -1.19 -13.66
N GLY A 145 24.64 -1.05 -14.98
CA GLY A 145 24.21 0.11 -15.75
C GLY A 145 25.10 1.36 -15.63
N SER A 146 26.19 1.34 -14.84
CA SER A 146 27.05 2.52 -14.70
C SER A 146 27.97 2.77 -15.91
N ARG A 147 28.09 1.76 -16.80
CA ARG A 147 29.07 1.70 -17.91
C ARG A 147 30.54 1.72 -17.44
N ASP A 148 30.80 1.53 -16.15
CA ASP A 148 32.16 1.35 -15.62
C ASP A 148 32.72 -0.04 -15.92
N THR A 149 34.00 -0.23 -15.58
CA THR A 149 34.68 -1.53 -15.63
C THR A 149 35.05 -2.03 -14.23
N GLN A 150 35.27 -3.34 -14.12
CA GLN A 150 35.78 -4.01 -12.92
C GLN A 150 36.89 -5.01 -13.31
N GLU A 151 37.81 -5.26 -12.38
CA GLU A 151 38.86 -6.28 -12.54
C GLU A 151 38.37 -7.61 -11.97
N VAL A 152 38.28 -8.65 -12.80
CA VAL A 152 37.88 -10.00 -12.38
C VAL A 152 39.07 -10.95 -12.33
N ARG A 153 39.06 -11.84 -11.33
CA ARG A 153 40.11 -12.84 -11.14
C ARG A 153 39.51 -14.23 -11.14
N GLY A 154 39.58 -14.95 -12.26
CA GLY A 154 38.97 -16.28 -12.37
C GLY A 154 38.07 -16.39 -13.57
N ILE A 155 36.81 -16.77 -13.37
CA ILE A 155 35.85 -17.00 -14.45
C ILE A 155 34.79 -15.90 -14.42
N ALA A 156 34.53 -15.24 -15.55
CA ALA A 156 33.44 -14.28 -15.68
C ALA A 156 32.60 -14.54 -16.93
N VAL A 157 31.29 -14.60 -16.76
CA VAL A 157 30.28 -14.71 -17.83
C VAL A 157 29.37 -13.50 -17.69
N ILE A 158 29.49 -12.54 -18.59
CA ILE A 158 28.83 -11.22 -18.46
C ILE A 158 28.09 -10.86 -19.74
N ALA A 159 26.79 -10.57 -19.61
CA ALA A 159 25.97 -10.02 -20.67
C ALA A 159 25.46 -8.64 -20.24
N THR A 160 25.65 -7.62 -21.07
CA THR A 160 25.13 -6.26 -20.81
C THR A 160 24.49 -5.68 -22.05
N HIS A 161 23.28 -5.16 -21.92
CA HIS A 161 22.57 -4.50 -23.00
C HIS A 161 22.03 -3.16 -22.52
N ASP A 162 22.19 -2.10 -23.32
CA ASP A 162 21.69 -0.76 -23.02
C ASP A 162 21.13 -0.12 -24.30
N SER A 163 19.84 0.27 -24.25
CA SER A 163 19.14 0.90 -25.38
C SER A 163 18.65 2.28 -24.99
N SER A 164 18.70 3.21 -25.94
CA SER A 164 18.28 4.60 -25.72
C SER A 164 17.48 5.18 -26.87
N LEU A 165 16.43 5.93 -26.54
CA LEU A 165 15.60 6.67 -27.49
C LEU A 165 15.53 8.15 -27.13
N ASN A 166 15.84 9.01 -28.10
CA ASN A 166 15.53 10.44 -28.04
C ASN A 166 14.65 10.83 -29.23
N LEU A 167 13.35 10.97 -28.97
CA LEU A 167 12.31 11.21 -29.96
C LEU A 167 11.76 12.63 -29.84
N TRP A 168 11.82 13.38 -30.94
CA TRP A 168 11.12 14.65 -31.11
C TRP A 168 10.21 14.52 -32.32
N THR A 169 8.89 14.52 -32.10
CA THR A 169 7.90 14.50 -33.19
C THR A 169 6.91 15.64 -33.01
N ALA A 170 6.70 16.44 -34.06
CA ALA A 170 5.84 17.61 -33.97
C ALA A 170 5.10 17.95 -35.26
N ASP A 171 3.82 18.28 -35.15
CA ASP A 171 3.00 18.80 -36.25
C ASP A 171 2.62 20.27 -36.02
N LEU A 172 2.70 21.09 -37.08
CA LEU A 172 2.25 22.48 -37.09
C LEU A 172 1.46 22.81 -38.36
N GLU A 173 0.14 23.00 -38.20
CA GLU A 173 -0.78 23.16 -39.31
C GLU A 173 -1.61 24.44 -39.22
N GLY A 174 -1.69 25.20 -40.31
CA GLY A 174 -2.40 26.49 -40.35
C GLY A 174 -3.19 26.72 -41.64
N ALA A 175 -4.47 27.05 -41.52
CA ALA A 175 -5.31 27.49 -42.63
C ALA A 175 -6.14 28.73 -42.29
N ALA A 176 -6.65 29.44 -43.31
CA ALA A 176 -7.62 30.50 -43.09
C ALA A 176 -9.05 29.99 -42.84
N ASP A 177 -9.39 28.74 -43.21
CA ASP A 177 -10.67 28.11 -42.84
C ASP A 177 -10.44 26.91 -41.89
N VAL A 178 -9.90 25.78 -42.35
CA VAL A 178 -9.78 24.54 -41.54
C VAL A 178 -8.34 24.04 -41.40
N GLY A 179 -7.86 23.86 -40.16
CA GLY A 179 -6.57 23.24 -39.84
C GLY A 179 -6.74 21.92 -39.07
N VAL A 180 -6.07 20.87 -39.52
CA VAL A 180 -6.05 19.55 -38.85
C VAL A 180 -4.60 19.10 -38.71
N GLY A 181 -4.19 18.77 -37.49
CA GLY A 181 -2.86 18.29 -37.15
C GLY A 181 -2.93 17.08 -36.24
N ALA A 182 -2.18 16.02 -36.56
CA ALA A 182 -2.16 14.79 -35.76
C ALA A 182 -0.74 14.20 -35.65
N THR A 183 -0.31 13.92 -34.44
CA THR A 183 1.01 13.34 -34.15
C THR A 183 0.85 12.00 -33.46
N VAL A 184 1.51 10.96 -33.96
CA VAL A 184 1.51 9.62 -33.35
C VAL A 184 2.93 9.12 -33.18
N SER A 185 3.27 8.62 -31.99
CA SER A 185 4.49 7.87 -31.74
C SER A 185 4.21 6.54 -31.06
N VAL A 186 4.87 5.49 -31.55
CA VAL A 186 4.84 4.14 -30.96
C VAL A 186 6.26 3.66 -30.81
N ASN A 187 6.68 3.37 -29.58
CA ASN A 187 8.04 2.94 -29.26
C ASN A 187 7.97 1.61 -28.48
N ILE A 188 8.58 0.57 -29.02
CA ILE A 188 8.56 -0.78 -28.45
C ILE A 188 10.00 -1.24 -28.30
N PHE A 189 10.42 -1.52 -27.07
CA PHE A 189 11.72 -2.10 -26.74
C PHE A 189 11.52 -3.51 -26.22
N LYS A 190 12.23 -4.48 -26.79
CA LYS A 190 12.18 -5.90 -26.45
C LYS A 190 13.59 -6.44 -26.31
N ASP A 191 14.23 -6.09 -25.22
CA ASP A 191 15.64 -6.39 -25.03
C ASP A 191 15.80 -7.60 -24.11
N SER A 192 16.76 -8.47 -24.41
CA SER A 192 17.08 -9.68 -23.67
C SER A 192 18.59 -9.73 -23.38
N SER A 193 18.95 -9.90 -22.11
CA SER A 193 20.34 -10.06 -21.66
C SER A 193 20.44 -11.32 -20.80
N GLN A 194 21.27 -12.29 -21.21
CA GLN A 194 21.37 -13.56 -20.52
C GLN A 194 22.82 -13.97 -20.29
N ALA A 195 23.18 -14.24 -19.04
CA ALA A 195 24.48 -14.75 -18.65
C ALA A 195 24.34 -16.08 -17.92
N TYR A 196 24.94 -17.17 -18.40
CA TYR A 196 24.71 -18.45 -17.74
C TYR A 196 25.80 -19.52 -17.85
N ILE A 197 25.75 -20.45 -16.90
CA ILE A 197 26.54 -21.68 -16.87
C ILE A 197 25.58 -22.87 -16.83
N LEU A 198 25.62 -23.75 -17.83
CA LEU A 198 24.68 -24.85 -17.99
C LEU A 198 25.40 -26.19 -18.20
N GLY A 199 25.04 -27.22 -17.43
CA GLY A 199 25.54 -28.59 -17.62
C GLY A 199 27.08 -28.72 -17.59
N SER A 200 27.77 -27.85 -16.87
CA SER A 200 29.24 -27.67 -16.99
C SER A 200 29.99 -28.03 -15.71
N ASP A 201 31.25 -28.43 -15.86
CA ASP A 201 32.23 -28.62 -14.79
C ASP A 201 33.18 -27.40 -14.77
N VAL A 202 32.91 -26.50 -13.84
CA VAL A 202 33.65 -25.26 -13.61
C VAL A 202 34.53 -25.49 -12.40
N SER A 203 35.76 -25.94 -12.65
CA SER A 203 36.70 -26.31 -11.60
C SER A 203 37.84 -25.31 -11.54
N THR A 204 37.99 -24.62 -10.42
CA THR A 204 39.07 -23.65 -10.22
C THR A 204 39.98 -24.02 -9.03
N THR A 205 39.84 -25.24 -8.50
CA THR A 205 40.52 -25.70 -7.29
C THR A 205 41.79 -26.51 -7.57
N GLY A 206 42.31 -26.49 -8.81
CA GLY A 206 43.54 -27.17 -9.19
C GLY A 206 44.79 -26.68 -8.43
N GLU A 207 45.84 -27.53 -8.37
CA GLU A 207 47.12 -27.14 -7.78
C GLU A 207 47.62 -25.81 -8.38
N GLY A 208 47.87 -24.83 -7.50
CA GLY A 208 48.35 -23.50 -7.84
C GLY A 208 47.28 -22.43 -8.06
N ALA A 209 45.98 -22.69 -7.87
CA ALA A 209 44.95 -21.65 -7.94
C ALA A 209 45.18 -20.52 -6.92
N ASN A 210 44.88 -19.28 -7.32
CA ASN A 210 45.03 -18.11 -6.48
C ASN A 210 43.91 -18.03 -5.43
N ALA A 211 44.22 -17.51 -4.23
CA ALA A 211 43.23 -17.36 -3.16
C ALA A 211 42.08 -16.40 -3.50
N GLY A 212 42.30 -15.38 -4.35
CA GLY A 212 41.25 -14.45 -4.76
C GLY A 212 40.47 -14.89 -6.01
N GLN A 213 40.53 -16.16 -6.39
CA GLN A 213 39.86 -16.63 -7.62
C GLN A 213 38.35 -16.78 -7.40
N GLU A 214 37.55 -16.13 -8.23
CA GLU A 214 36.09 -16.09 -8.17
C GLU A 214 35.41 -16.65 -9.44
N VAL A 215 34.11 -16.93 -9.35
CA VAL A 215 33.23 -17.22 -10.47
C VAL A 215 32.10 -16.19 -10.48
N LEU A 216 32.00 -15.46 -11.59
CA LEU A 216 31.07 -14.35 -11.75
C LEU A 216 30.16 -14.61 -12.95
N VAL A 217 28.84 -14.57 -12.74
CA VAL A 217 27.81 -14.68 -13.77
C VAL A 217 26.89 -13.48 -13.63
N GLN A 218 26.90 -12.55 -14.59
CA GLN A 218 26.10 -11.33 -14.49
C GLN A 218 25.38 -10.94 -15.77
N ALA A 219 24.11 -10.56 -15.64
CA ALA A 219 23.31 -9.99 -16.72
C ALA A 219 22.85 -8.57 -16.36
N PHE A 220 22.89 -7.66 -17.32
CA PHE A 220 22.31 -6.33 -17.23
C PHE A 220 21.49 -6.03 -18.49
N ASN A 221 20.31 -5.46 -18.30
CA ASN A 221 19.47 -4.94 -19.37
C ASN A 221 18.93 -3.55 -18.98
N GLY A 222 19.19 -2.54 -19.81
CA GLY A 222 18.77 -1.17 -19.55
C GLY A 222 18.07 -0.56 -20.75
N VAL A 223 16.99 0.17 -20.51
CA VAL A 223 16.33 0.98 -21.55
C VAL A 223 16.06 2.38 -21.02
N SER A 224 16.46 3.39 -21.79
CA SER A 224 16.20 4.80 -21.49
C SER A 224 15.44 5.49 -22.63
N THR A 225 14.26 6.03 -22.36
CA THR A 225 13.47 6.74 -23.39
C THR A 225 13.20 8.19 -23.01
N SER A 226 13.31 9.07 -23.99
CA SER A 226 12.90 10.47 -23.92
C SER A 226 12.05 10.80 -25.13
N VAL A 227 10.74 10.94 -24.91
CA VAL A 227 9.77 11.25 -25.95
C VAL A 227 9.23 12.66 -25.77
N LYS A 228 9.23 13.43 -26.86
CA LYS A 228 8.61 14.76 -26.96
C LYS A 228 7.73 14.77 -28.20
N ALA A 229 6.42 14.61 -27.98
CA ALA A 229 5.41 14.58 -29.01
C ALA A 229 4.50 15.82 -28.90
N GLY A 230 4.31 16.53 -30.01
CA GLY A 230 3.57 17.78 -30.07
C GLY A 230 2.66 17.87 -31.29
N GLY A 231 1.50 18.51 -31.16
CA GLY A 231 0.66 18.85 -32.31
C GLY A 231 0.06 20.24 -32.13
N LEU A 232 0.09 21.09 -33.14
CA LEU A 232 -0.56 22.40 -33.10
C LEU A 232 -1.30 22.67 -34.42
N ALA A 233 -2.63 22.81 -34.34
CA ALA A 233 -3.47 23.07 -35.52
C ALA A 233 -4.26 24.37 -35.40
N GLY A 234 -4.32 25.13 -36.50
CA GLY A 234 -4.95 26.45 -36.58
C GLY A 234 -5.85 26.62 -37.81
N GLY A 235 -7.09 27.07 -37.62
CA GLY A 235 -8.00 27.43 -38.72
C GLY A 235 -8.77 28.73 -38.46
N GLY A 236 -9.19 29.47 -39.48
CA GLY A 236 -10.07 30.62 -39.24
C GLY A 236 -11.49 30.24 -38.85
N ASP A 237 -11.97 29.07 -39.30
CA ASP A 237 -13.24 28.49 -38.88
C ASP A 237 -13.03 27.35 -37.87
N ALA A 238 -12.21 26.34 -38.19
CA ALA A 238 -12.03 25.16 -37.33
C ALA A 238 -10.57 24.68 -37.18
N GLY A 239 -10.20 24.23 -35.99
CA GLY A 239 -8.85 23.71 -35.67
C GLY A 239 -8.91 22.41 -34.88
N PHE A 240 -8.21 21.36 -35.33
CA PHE A 240 -8.17 20.05 -34.67
C PHE A 240 -6.74 19.60 -34.44
N GLY A 241 -6.32 19.46 -33.19
CA GLY A 241 -4.99 18.97 -32.81
C GLY A 241 -5.09 17.68 -32.01
N ALA A 242 -4.35 16.64 -32.37
CA ALA A 242 -4.30 15.39 -31.61
C ALA A 242 -2.87 14.88 -31.49
N THR A 243 -2.49 14.36 -30.32
CA THR A 243 -1.17 13.76 -30.09
C THR A 243 -1.31 12.46 -29.31
N VAL A 244 -0.73 11.37 -29.80
CA VAL A 244 -0.70 10.08 -29.10
C VAL A 244 0.75 9.59 -29.00
N ASP A 245 1.18 9.21 -27.81
CA ASP A 245 2.43 8.48 -27.59
C ASP A 245 2.15 7.17 -26.85
N VAL A 246 2.73 6.08 -27.36
CA VAL A 246 2.68 4.76 -26.72
C VAL A 246 4.10 4.24 -26.63
N THR A 247 4.61 4.06 -25.41
CA THR A 247 5.92 3.48 -25.15
C THR A 247 5.76 2.20 -24.32
N VAL A 248 6.25 1.08 -24.84
CA VAL A 248 6.17 -0.22 -24.17
C VAL A 248 7.58 -0.80 -24.04
N LEU A 249 7.98 -1.08 -22.81
CA LEU A 249 9.28 -1.65 -22.45
C LEU A 249 9.08 -3.10 -22.03
N LYS A 250 9.79 -4.04 -22.68
CA LYS A 250 9.70 -5.47 -22.40
C LYS A 250 11.08 -6.05 -22.26
N ASN A 251 11.66 -5.90 -21.09
CA ASN A 251 13.04 -6.27 -20.85
C ASN A 251 13.15 -7.62 -20.16
N VAL A 252 14.19 -8.37 -20.52
CA VAL A 252 14.53 -9.62 -19.87
C VAL A 252 16.00 -9.56 -19.46
N SER A 253 16.28 -9.86 -18.19
CA SER A 253 17.65 -10.03 -17.69
C SER A 253 17.70 -11.33 -16.89
N LYS A 254 18.57 -12.27 -17.29
CA LYS A 254 18.69 -13.58 -16.62
C LYS A 254 20.14 -13.94 -16.36
N ALA A 255 20.49 -14.19 -15.10
CA ALA A 255 21.79 -14.70 -14.69
C ALA A 255 21.63 -16.05 -13.99
N TYR A 256 22.24 -17.13 -14.47
CA TYR A 256 22.02 -18.43 -13.82
C TYR A 256 23.14 -19.47 -13.91
N VAL A 257 23.13 -20.39 -12.94
CA VAL A 257 23.92 -21.62 -12.92
C VAL A 257 22.97 -22.80 -12.81
N GLN A 258 22.99 -23.69 -13.79
CA GLN A 258 22.05 -24.81 -13.84
C GLN A 258 22.72 -26.14 -14.19
N GLY A 259 22.36 -27.21 -13.47
CA GLY A 259 22.86 -28.57 -13.71
C GLY A 259 24.39 -28.70 -13.69
N SER A 260 25.09 -27.82 -12.95
CA SER A 260 26.54 -27.63 -13.07
C SER A 260 27.28 -27.93 -11.76
N GLN A 261 28.57 -28.21 -11.86
CA GLN A 261 29.49 -28.26 -10.72
C GLN A 261 30.38 -27.02 -10.78
N VAL A 262 30.31 -26.17 -9.75
CA VAL A 262 31.08 -24.92 -9.67
C VAL A 262 31.89 -24.92 -8.38
N ASN A 263 33.21 -24.73 -8.50
CA ASN A 263 34.09 -24.55 -7.35
C ASN A 263 34.81 -23.20 -7.50
N ALA A 264 34.98 -22.44 -6.41
CA ALA A 264 35.72 -21.17 -6.38
C ALA A 264 36.60 -21.07 -5.13
N LYS A 265 37.79 -20.47 -5.24
CA LYS A 265 38.70 -20.21 -4.09
C LYS A 265 38.38 -18.95 -3.30
N SER A 266 37.54 -18.08 -3.84
CA SER A 266 36.88 -16.96 -3.17
C SER A 266 35.38 -17.07 -3.47
N ASP A 267 34.82 -16.14 -4.24
CA ASP A 267 33.38 -15.94 -4.29
C ASP A 267 32.75 -16.59 -5.52
N VAL A 268 31.47 -16.96 -5.40
CA VAL A 268 30.57 -17.26 -6.52
C VAL A 268 29.45 -16.23 -6.50
N LYS A 269 29.32 -15.44 -7.57
CA LYS A 269 28.27 -14.42 -7.70
C LYS A 269 27.46 -14.64 -8.97
N VAL A 270 26.15 -14.76 -8.80
CA VAL A 270 25.14 -14.81 -9.86
C VAL A 270 24.24 -13.59 -9.69
N ALA A 271 24.28 -12.65 -10.64
CA ALA A 271 23.58 -11.38 -10.47
C ALA A 271 22.85 -10.92 -11.74
N SER A 272 21.60 -10.53 -11.61
CA SER A 272 20.81 -9.99 -12.72
C SER A 272 20.28 -8.60 -12.38
N THR A 273 20.41 -7.66 -13.31
CA THR A 273 20.02 -6.26 -13.12
C THR A 273 19.18 -5.77 -14.29
N THR A 274 18.10 -5.04 -13.99
CA THR A 274 17.27 -4.33 -14.97
C THR A 274 17.12 -2.86 -14.61
N LYS A 275 17.11 -1.99 -15.62
CA LYS A 275 16.92 -0.55 -15.44
C LYS A 275 16.10 0.06 -16.56
N GLU A 276 14.86 0.42 -16.26
CA GLU A 276 13.98 1.15 -17.16
C GLU A 276 13.86 2.60 -16.72
N GLN A 277 14.19 3.54 -17.60
CA GLN A 277 13.94 4.96 -17.38
C GLN A 277 13.16 5.55 -18.55
N SER A 278 12.04 6.20 -18.28
CA SER A 278 11.23 6.79 -19.35
C SER A 278 10.70 8.17 -18.96
N LYS A 279 10.83 9.11 -19.88
CA LYS A 279 10.29 10.47 -19.79
C LYS A 279 9.49 10.76 -21.05
N SER A 280 8.25 11.18 -20.89
CA SER A 280 7.38 11.53 -22.03
C SER A 280 6.72 12.89 -21.81
N VAL A 281 6.69 13.70 -22.87
CA VAL A 281 5.95 14.95 -22.97
C VAL A 281 5.06 14.87 -24.19
N VAL A 282 3.75 14.79 -23.98
CA VAL A 282 2.72 14.61 -25.01
C VAL A 282 1.75 15.77 -24.96
N VAL A 283 1.87 16.69 -25.91
CA VAL A 283 1.05 17.92 -25.91
C VAL A 283 0.33 18.15 -27.23
N SER A 284 -0.90 18.64 -27.15
CA SER A 284 -1.68 19.04 -28.32
C SER A 284 -2.26 20.44 -28.14
N GLY A 285 -2.39 21.15 -29.25
CA GLY A 285 -2.88 22.52 -29.31
C GLY A 285 -3.80 22.70 -30.50
N ALA A 286 -4.89 23.42 -30.31
CA ALA A 286 -5.78 23.80 -31.39
C ALA A 286 -6.25 25.25 -31.22
N PHE A 287 -6.28 26.04 -32.30
CA PHE A 287 -6.84 27.40 -32.28
C PHE A 287 -7.76 27.64 -33.47
N ALA A 288 -8.91 28.27 -33.24
CA ALA A 288 -9.86 28.57 -34.30
C ALA A 288 -10.67 29.86 -34.11
N GLY A 289 -11.00 30.52 -35.23
CA GLY A 289 -11.91 31.68 -35.22
C GLY A 289 -13.38 31.31 -35.00
N TYR A 290 -13.75 30.02 -35.06
CA TYR A 290 -15.04 29.51 -34.60
C TYR A 290 -14.88 28.36 -33.57
N ALA A 291 -14.52 27.13 -33.98
CA ALA A 291 -14.48 25.96 -33.08
C ALA A 291 -13.15 25.21 -33.08
N SER A 292 -12.66 24.76 -31.92
CA SER A 292 -11.43 23.96 -31.83
C SER A 292 -11.54 22.73 -30.93
N LEU A 293 -10.75 21.71 -31.25
CA LEU A 293 -10.62 20.46 -30.47
C LEU A 293 -9.15 20.08 -30.32
N ALA A 294 -8.71 19.82 -29.09
CA ALA A 294 -7.36 19.34 -28.77
C ALA A 294 -7.41 18.07 -27.90
N GLY A 295 -6.62 17.04 -28.21
CA GLY A 295 -6.58 15.80 -27.45
C GLY A 295 -5.18 15.21 -27.34
N SER A 296 -4.79 14.75 -26.15
CA SER A 296 -3.49 14.11 -25.92
C SER A 296 -3.61 12.81 -25.15
N VAL A 297 -2.97 11.74 -25.61
CA VAL A 297 -2.92 10.45 -24.91
C VAL A 297 -1.45 10.01 -24.78
N GLY A 298 -0.99 9.79 -23.55
CA GLY A 298 0.32 9.23 -23.27
C GLY A 298 0.18 7.89 -22.55
N VAL A 299 0.75 6.83 -23.12
CA VAL A 299 0.78 5.49 -22.53
C VAL A 299 2.22 5.06 -22.33
N LEU A 300 2.56 4.63 -21.12
CA LEU A 300 3.87 4.11 -20.78
C LEU A 300 3.74 2.86 -19.93
N GLU A 301 4.18 1.72 -20.47
CA GLU A 301 4.13 0.44 -19.77
C GLU A 301 5.49 -0.25 -19.73
N SER A 302 5.81 -0.87 -18.59
CA SER A 302 6.97 -1.75 -18.41
C SER A 302 6.51 -3.15 -18.02
N TYR A 303 7.04 -4.15 -18.73
CA TYR A 303 6.88 -5.58 -18.45
C TYR A 303 8.27 -6.22 -18.42
N THR A 304 8.96 -6.09 -17.29
CA THR A 304 10.33 -6.59 -17.14
C THR A 304 10.37 -7.91 -16.37
N ASP A 305 11.18 -8.86 -16.84
CA ASP A 305 11.47 -10.15 -16.18
C ASP A 305 12.96 -10.21 -15.81
N ASN A 306 13.25 -10.18 -14.51
CA ASN A 306 14.60 -10.16 -13.98
C ASN A 306 14.84 -11.37 -13.05
N GLU A 307 15.70 -12.29 -13.46
CA GLU A 307 15.92 -13.54 -12.71
C GLU A 307 17.41 -13.82 -12.45
N ALA A 308 17.77 -14.11 -11.21
CA ALA A 308 19.07 -14.66 -10.83
C ALA A 308 18.89 -15.99 -10.12
N TYR A 309 19.51 -17.08 -10.58
CA TYR A 309 19.30 -18.37 -9.91
C TYR A 309 20.41 -19.41 -10.00
N VAL A 310 20.40 -20.32 -9.02
CA VAL A 310 21.16 -21.57 -9.03
C VAL A 310 20.17 -22.73 -8.96
N SER A 311 20.23 -23.67 -9.91
CA SER A 311 19.28 -24.79 -9.94
C SER A 311 19.94 -26.13 -10.27
N GLY A 312 19.57 -27.20 -9.55
CA GLY A 312 20.07 -28.55 -9.83
C GLY A 312 21.59 -28.68 -9.82
N SER A 313 22.29 -27.85 -9.04
CA SER A 313 23.75 -27.65 -9.14
C SER A 313 24.49 -27.98 -7.84
N GLN A 314 25.78 -28.23 -7.94
CA GLN A 314 26.70 -28.32 -6.82
C GLN A 314 27.64 -27.11 -6.86
N VAL A 315 27.57 -26.23 -5.86
CA VAL A 315 28.35 -24.98 -5.82
C VAL A 315 29.15 -24.92 -4.52
N ASN A 316 30.48 -24.81 -4.61
CA ASN A 316 31.36 -24.66 -3.45
C ASN A 316 32.19 -23.37 -3.59
N ALA A 317 32.00 -22.43 -2.65
CA ALA A 317 32.76 -21.20 -2.53
C ALA A 317 33.59 -21.23 -1.23
N GLU A 318 34.88 -20.94 -1.31
CA GLU A 318 35.69 -20.73 -0.10
C GLU A 318 35.53 -19.30 0.48
N GLY A 319 34.94 -18.38 -0.29
CA GLY A 319 34.47 -17.06 0.13
C GLY A 319 32.95 -17.03 0.22
N ASN A 320 32.29 -16.05 -0.40
CA ASN A 320 30.82 -15.90 -0.38
C ASN A 320 30.12 -16.57 -1.58
N LEU A 321 28.88 -16.99 -1.38
CA LEU A 321 27.94 -17.34 -2.45
C LEU A 321 26.80 -16.30 -2.49
N SER A 322 26.64 -15.60 -3.61
CA SER A 322 25.62 -14.56 -3.78
C SER A 322 24.78 -14.81 -5.03
N VAL A 323 23.46 -14.82 -4.86
CA VAL A 323 22.46 -14.90 -5.94
C VAL A 323 21.52 -13.70 -5.79
N VAL A 324 21.62 -12.70 -6.67
CA VAL A 324 20.93 -11.42 -6.49
C VAL A 324 20.26 -10.90 -7.76
N ALA A 325 19.02 -10.43 -7.64
CA ALA A 325 18.27 -9.80 -8.73
C ALA A 325 17.85 -8.38 -8.31
N SER A 326 18.14 -7.38 -9.15
CA SER A 326 17.84 -5.96 -8.89
C SER A 326 17.09 -5.31 -10.05
N ASP A 327 15.94 -4.70 -9.79
CA ASP A 327 15.08 -4.02 -10.78
C ASP A 327 14.85 -2.56 -10.40
N GLU A 328 15.03 -1.64 -11.35
CA GLU A 328 14.71 -0.22 -11.19
C GLU A 328 13.88 0.28 -12.38
N ALA A 329 12.64 0.70 -12.14
CA ALA A 329 11.76 1.31 -13.14
C ALA A 329 11.35 2.73 -12.73
N LEU A 330 11.79 3.73 -13.51
CA LEU A 330 11.65 5.15 -13.21
C LEU A 330 10.91 5.88 -14.33
N PHE A 331 9.65 6.23 -14.07
CA PHE A 331 8.77 6.91 -15.01
C PHE A 331 8.57 8.37 -14.58
N GLY A 332 9.01 9.31 -15.43
CA GLY A 332 8.92 10.75 -15.16
C GLY A 332 9.90 11.29 -14.13
N VAL A 333 10.81 10.44 -13.62
CA VAL A 333 11.79 10.81 -12.59
C VAL A 333 13.22 10.41 -13.00
N ASP A 334 14.18 11.10 -12.40
CA ASP A 334 15.59 10.80 -12.41
C ASP A 334 16.00 9.95 -11.19
N SER A 335 17.18 9.34 -11.26
CA SER A 335 17.66 8.45 -10.20
C SER A 335 17.86 9.13 -8.84
N ASP A 336 17.97 10.46 -8.79
CA ASP A 336 18.04 11.26 -7.56
C ASP A 336 16.67 11.68 -7.00
N GLY A 337 15.57 11.25 -7.65
CA GLY A 337 14.20 11.61 -7.29
C GLY A 337 13.76 12.99 -7.80
N SER A 338 14.64 13.74 -8.49
CA SER A 338 14.26 14.91 -9.28
C SER A 338 13.59 14.48 -10.59
N GLY A 339 12.98 15.41 -11.33
CA GLY A 339 12.36 15.10 -12.60
C GLY A 339 11.07 15.88 -12.85
N ASP A 340 10.86 16.19 -14.12
CA ASP A 340 9.74 17.01 -14.61
C ASP A 340 8.41 16.23 -14.69
N GLY A 341 8.43 14.91 -14.42
CA GLY A 341 7.28 14.01 -14.57
C GLY A 341 7.03 13.58 -16.02
N ILE A 342 6.12 12.64 -16.19
CA ILE A 342 5.41 12.40 -17.45
C ILE A 342 4.40 13.53 -17.61
N ILE A 343 4.43 14.23 -18.73
CA ILE A 343 3.57 15.40 -18.98
C ILE A 343 2.62 15.08 -20.13
N VAL A 344 1.32 15.05 -19.86
CA VAL A 344 0.29 14.95 -20.91
C VAL A 344 -0.61 16.16 -20.84
N GLY A 345 -0.85 16.85 -21.96
CA GLY A 345 -1.74 18.00 -21.91
C GLY A 345 -2.31 18.45 -23.23
N ALA A 346 -3.43 19.16 -23.17
CA ALA A 346 -4.14 19.66 -24.35
C ALA A 346 -4.60 21.11 -24.15
N ALA A 347 -4.46 21.93 -25.19
CA ALA A 347 -4.88 23.33 -25.18
C ALA A 347 -5.76 23.67 -26.38
N SER A 348 -7.01 24.12 -26.16
CA SER A 348 -7.98 24.40 -27.23
C SER A 348 -8.52 25.83 -27.13
N LEU A 349 -8.34 26.65 -28.18
CA LEU A 349 -8.70 28.08 -28.24
C LEU A 349 -9.66 28.37 -29.40
N GLY A 350 -10.97 28.22 -29.18
CA GLY A 350 -11.99 28.46 -30.21
C GLY A 350 -12.89 29.65 -29.88
N ARG A 351 -12.97 30.69 -30.73
CA ARG A 351 -13.77 31.90 -30.39
C ARG A 351 -15.25 31.63 -30.12
N ALA A 352 -15.83 30.53 -30.59
CA ALA A 352 -17.17 30.10 -30.27
C ALA A 352 -17.17 28.89 -29.32
N ALA A 353 -16.39 27.84 -29.63
CA ALA A 353 -16.31 26.62 -28.83
C ALA A 353 -14.88 26.04 -28.78
N GLY A 354 -14.42 25.61 -27.60
CA GLY A 354 -13.15 24.89 -27.42
C GLY A 354 -13.33 23.63 -26.58
N ILE A 355 -12.89 22.47 -27.08
CA ILE A 355 -12.90 21.19 -26.36
C ILE A 355 -11.46 20.69 -26.21
N GLY A 356 -11.09 20.22 -25.02
CA GLY A 356 -9.77 19.67 -24.69
C GLY A 356 -9.87 18.37 -23.90
N GLY A 357 -8.93 17.43 -24.09
CA GLY A 357 -8.82 16.24 -23.26
C GLY A 357 -7.39 15.72 -23.13
N SER A 358 -7.00 15.23 -21.95
CA SER A 358 -5.72 14.55 -21.73
C SER A 358 -5.89 13.25 -20.95
N ILE A 359 -5.19 12.20 -21.39
CA ILE A 359 -5.18 10.89 -20.71
C ILE A 359 -3.73 10.42 -20.57
N ALA A 360 -3.32 10.09 -19.35
CA ALA A 360 -2.03 9.46 -19.08
C ALA A 360 -2.23 8.09 -18.42
N VAL A 361 -1.68 7.04 -19.02
CA VAL A 361 -1.72 5.67 -18.49
C VAL A 361 -0.30 5.19 -18.27
N ASN A 362 0.05 4.90 -17.02
CA ASN A 362 1.40 4.48 -16.64
C ASN A 362 1.33 3.17 -15.84
N GLY A 363 1.99 2.12 -16.32
CA GLY A 363 1.96 0.79 -15.70
C GLY A 363 3.35 0.19 -15.53
N ILE A 364 3.68 -0.30 -14.34
CA ILE A 364 4.90 -1.07 -14.08
C ILE A 364 4.49 -2.46 -13.58
N TYR A 365 4.80 -3.48 -14.39
CA TYR A 365 4.41 -4.89 -14.20
C TYR A 365 5.64 -5.80 -14.16
N ASN A 366 6.64 -5.40 -13.38
CA ASN A 366 7.95 -6.06 -13.33
C ASN A 366 7.96 -7.27 -12.38
N THR A 367 8.74 -8.30 -12.72
CA THR A 367 8.99 -9.49 -11.90
C THR A 367 10.49 -9.58 -11.60
N THR A 368 10.86 -9.74 -10.33
CA THR A 368 12.25 -9.83 -9.88
C THR A 368 12.43 -11.05 -8.97
N LYS A 369 13.21 -12.05 -9.41
CA LYS A 369 13.36 -13.31 -8.69
C LYS A 369 14.82 -13.67 -8.48
N ALA A 370 15.20 -13.93 -7.24
CA ALA A 370 16.50 -14.47 -6.86
C ALA A 370 16.30 -15.81 -6.15
N TYR A 371 16.88 -16.91 -6.63
CA TYR A 371 16.62 -18.20 -5.98
C TYR A 371 17.68 -19.29 -6.11
N ILE A 372 17.66 -20.23 -5.14
CA ILE A 372 18.42 -21.48 -5.16
C ILE A 372 17.45 -22.66 -5.07
N THR A 373 17.43 -23.55 -6.07
CA THR A 373 16.50 -24.69 -6.10
C THR A 373 17.22 -26.01 -6.34
N ASN A 374 16.78 -27.08 -5.66
CA ASN A 374 17.25 -28.45 -5.89
C ASN A 374 18.80 -28.59 -5.93
N SER A 375 19.52 -27.82 -5.11
CA SER A 375 20.98 -27.66 -5.21
C SER A 375 21.69 -28.01 -3.90
N GLN A 376 22.98 -28.36 -4.01
CA GLN A 376 23.91 -28.46 -2.89
C GLN A 376 24.86 -27.28 -2.96
N THR A 377 24.74 -26.35 -2.03
CA THR A 377 25.58 -25.14 -1.99
C THR A 377 26.39 -25.10 -0.71
N ASN A 378 27.67 -24.75 -0.79
CA ASN A 378 28.54 -24.60 0.36
C ASN A 378 29.37 -23.33 0.23
N SER A 379 29.45 -22.56 1.32
CA SER A 379 30.18 -21.31 1.45
C SER A 379 30.87 -21.27 2.81
N HIS A 380 32.13 -20.83 2.90
CA HIS A 380 32.74 -20.48 4.20
C HIS A 380 32.35 -19.06 4.65
N GLY A 381 32.07 -18.16 3.71
CA GLY A 381 31.47 -16.85 3.96
C GLY A 381 29.95 -16.90 3.87
N ASP A 382 29.33 -15.78 3.51
CA ASP A 382 27.86 -15.68 3.48
C ASP A 382 27.25 -16.41 2.28
N THR A 383 26.07 -16.99 2.49
CA THR A 383 25.17 -17.40 1.40
C THR A 383 24.01 -16.42 1.35
N THR A 384 23.96 -15.60 0.30
CA THR A 384 22.93 -14.57 0.12
C THR A 384 22.07 -14.85 -1.09
N VAL A 385 20.76 -14.85 -0.90
CA VAL A 385 19.75 -14.85 -1.97
C VAL A 385 18.89 -13.61 -1.81
N GLY A 386 18.93 -12.67 -2.75
CA GLY A 386 18.30 -11.36 -2.56
C GLY A 386 17.63 -10.80 -3.81
N ALA A 387 16.35 -10.44 -3.71
CA ALA A 387 15.61 -9.73 -4.76
C ALA A 387 15.29 -8.30 -4.32
N THR A 388 15.50 -7.31 -5.19
CA THR A 388 15.23 -5.89 -4.88
C THR A 388 14.55 -5.21 -6.06
N GLY A 389 13.41 -4.58 -5.80
CA GLY A 389 12.64 -3.79 -6.75
C GLY A 389 12.49 -2.34 -6.31
N LYS A 390 12.59 -1.40 -7.24
CA LYS A 390 12.34 0.03 -7.02
C LYS A 390 11.54 0.61 -8.19
N GLN A 391 10.32 1.02 -7.93
CA GLN A 391 9.40 1.53 -8.93
C GLN A 391 8.93 2.94 -8.57
N ARG A 392 9.02 3.87 -9.50
CA ARG A 392 8.56 5.26 -9.31
C ARG A 392 7.79 5.75 -10.53
N ILE A 393 6.59 6.28 -10.31
CA ILE A 393 5.79 6.97 -11.33
C ILE A 393 5.52 8.40 -10.86
N LYS A 394 5.84 9.38 -11.71
CA LYS A 394 5.46 10.78 -11.51
C LYS A 394 4.77 11.31 -12.76
N VAL A 395 3.51 11.73 -12.64
CA VAL A 395 2.71 12.18 -13.77
C VAL A 395 1.98 13.49 -13.50
N PHE A 396 1.95 14.34 -14.53
CA PHE A 396 1.21 15.58 -14.60
C PHE A 396 0.32 15.56 -15.85
N ALA A 397 -1.00 15.63 -15.65
CA ALA A 397 -1.95 15.77 -16.75
C ALA A 397 -2.64 17.13 -16.65
N ALA A 398 -2.70 17.89 -17.74
CA ALA A 398 -3.31 19.21 -17.72
C ALA A 398 -4.04 19.56 -19.02
N THR A 399 -5.31 19.97 -18.91
CA THR A 399 -6.11 20.40 -20.08
C THR A 399 -6.61 21.83 -19.93
N ALA A 400 -6.50 22.64 -20.98
CA ALA A 400 -7.05 23.98 -21.04
C ALA A 400 -7.97 24.18 -22.26
N ALA A 401 -9.25 24.53 -22.07
CA ALA A 401 -10.16 24.80 -23.18
C ALA A 401 -10.90 26.16 -23.05
N LEU A 402 -10.59 27.11 -23.93
CA LEU A 402 -11.18 28.45 -23.95
C LEU A 402 -12.10 28.63 -25.17
N GLY A 403 -13.39 28.91 -24.94
CA GLY A 403 -14.29 29.35 -26.00
C GLY A 403 -15.44 30.26 -25.56
N LYS A 404 -15.81 31.27 -26.36
CA LYS A 404 -16.76 32.32 -25.92
C LYS A 404 -18.12 31.79 -25.51
N TYR A 405 -18.63 30.75 -26.17
CA TYR A 405 -19.96 30.18 -25.89
C TYR A 405 -19.86 28.83 -25.17
N VAL A 406 -18.94 27.94 -25.56
CA VAL A 406 -18.77 26.62 -24.92
C VAL A 406 -17.27 26.31 -24.69
N GLY A 407 -16.90 25.87 -23.49
CA GLY A 407 -15.57 25.37 -23.14
C GLY A 407 -15.67 24.05 -22.36
N ALA A 408 -14.93 23.02 -22.74
CA ALA A 408 -14.91 21.76 -21.98
C ALA A 408 -13.51 21.14 -21.94
N ALA A 409 -13.03 20.80 -20.76
CA ALA A 409 -11.75 20.14 -20.51
C ALA A 409 -11.91 18.94 -19.59
N GLY A 410 -11.09 17.93 -19.81
CA GLY A 410 -10.89 16.88 -18.83
C GLY A 410 -9.47 16.35 -18.82
N SER A 411 -9.07 15.82 -17.66
CA SER A 411 -7.79 15.12 -17.52
C SER A 411 -7.96 13.83 -16.72
N VAL A 412 -7.40 12.74 -17.22
CA VAL A 412 -7.44 11.42 -16.57
C VAL A 412 -6.03 10.87 -16.42
N THR A 413 -5.68 10.45 -15.21
CA THR A 413 -4.43 9.74 -14.94
C THR A 413 -4.75 8.37 -14.35
N VAL A 414 -4.14 7.33 -14.91
CA VAL A 414 -4.17 5.96 -14.39
C VAL A 414 -2.74 5.52 -14.14
N ASN A 415 -2.39 5.21 -12.89
CA ASN A 415 -1.07 4.79 -12.50
C ASN A 415 -1.14 3.45 -11.77
N THR A 416 -0.43 2.44 -12.26
CA THR A 416 -0.40 1.10 -11.65
C THR A 416 1.04 0.67 -11.40
N ILE A 417 1.34 0.28 -10.16
CA ILE A 417 2.54 -0.48 -9.81
C ILE A 417 2.08 -1.85 -9.31
N ALA A 418 2.46 -2.89 -10.04
CA ALA A 418 2.06 -4.26 -9.76
C ALA A 418 3.27 -5.18 -9.97
N VAL A 419 4.08 -5.33 -8.93
CA VAL A 419 5.36 -6.04 -9.03
C VAL A 419 5.43 -7.27 -8.13
N ASP A 420 6.20 -8.24 -8.61
CA ASP A 420 6.45 -9.52 -7.95
C ASP A 420 7.94 -9.64 -7.62
N THR A 421 8.32 -9.48 -6.36
CA THR A 421 9.71 -9.51 -5.89
C THR A 421 9.91 -10.67 -4.94
N GLN A 422 10.68 -11.69 -5.35
CA GLN A 422 10.85 -12.94 -4.60
C GLN A 422 12.31 -13.34 -4.41
N GLY A 423 12.70 -13.61 -3.16
CA GLY A 423 13.98 -14.21 -2.79
C GLY A 423 13.75 -15.55 -2.12
N TYR A 424 14.28 -16.66 -2.64
CA TYR A 424 13.98 -17.96 -2.01
C TYR A 424 15.01 -19.08 -2.19
N ILE A 425 14.98 -20.04 -1.27
CA ILE A 425 15.71 -21.31 -1.38
C ILE A 425 14.70 -22.46 -1.25
N GLU A 426 14.72 -23.44 -2.14
CA GLU A 426 13.77 -24.55 -2.11
C GLU A 426 14.45 -25.90 -2.45
N GLY A 427 14.06 -26.97 -1.77
CA GLY A 427 14.53 -28.34 -2.04
C GLY A 427 16.06 -28.49 -2.02
N SER A 428 16.76 -27.67 -1.24
CA SER A 428 18.23 -27.52 -1.30
C SER A 428 18.91 -27.82 0.03
N GLU A 429 20.18 -28.21 -0.05
CA GLU A 429 21.08 -28.42 1.09
C GLU A 429 22.14 -27.33 1.08
N VAL A 430 22.04 -26.38 2.01
CA VAL A 430 22.92 -25.21 2.14
C VAL A 430 23.88 -25.41 3.30
N ASN A 431 25.18 -25.33 3.02
CA ASN A 431 26.30 -25.47 3.97
C ASN A 431 26.29 -26.80 4.77
N GLN A 432 25.93 -27.90 4.10
CA GLN A 432 25.88 -29.24 4.72
C GLN A 432 27.19 -30.04 4.55
N GLY A 433 28.17 -29.53 3.79
CA GLY A 433 29.45 -30.21 3.58
C GLY A 433 30.31 -30.28 4.86
N ALA A 434 31.01 -31.41 5.07
CA ALA A 434 31.80 -31.67 6.29
C ALA A 434 32.95 -30.69 6.59
N LEU A 435 33.30 -29.82 5.64
CA LEU A 435 34.29 -28.73 5.81
C LEU A 435 33.63 -27.34 6.00
N TYR A 436 32.32 -27.23 5.76
CA TYR A 436 31.58 -25.96 5.66
C TYR A 436 30.45 -25.84 6.70
N GLY A 437 30.04 -26.97 7.30
CA GLY A 437 29.08 -26.97 8.40
C GLY A 437 29.77 -26.58 9.70
N SER A 438 29.47 -25.37 10.20
CA SER A 438 29.28 -25.00 11.62
C SER A 438 30.01 -23.77 12.17
N ASP A 439 31.01 -23.18 11.50
CA ASP A 439 31.91 -22.23 12.19
C ASP A 439 31.96 -20.78 11.64
N SER A 440 31.40 -20.49 10.45
CA SER A 440 31.41 -19.13 9.89
C SER A 440 30.30 -18.88 8.86
N GLY A 441 29.95 -17.60 8.63
CA GLY A 441 29.03 -17.15 7.58
C GLY A 441 27.55 -17.17 7.96
N LYS A 442 26.77 -16.24 7.37
CA LYS A 442 25.32 -16.12 7.49
C LYS A 442 24.61 -16.72 6.26
N VAL A 443 23.46 -17.37 6.46
CA VAL A 443 22.51 -17.66 5.38
C VAL A 443 21.44 -16.58 5.40
N SER A 444 21.34 -15.77 4.34
CA SER A 444 20.38 -14.67 4.26
C SER A 444 19.56 -14.78 2.99
N VAL A 445 18.24 -14.78 3.14
CA VAL A 445 17.26 -14.73 2.06
C VAL A 445 16.45 -13.45 2.19
N SER A 446 16.40 -12.62 1.16
CA SER A 446 15.71 -11.33 1.21
C SER A 446 14.91 -10.98 -0.03
N ALA A 447 13.82 -10.25 0.18
CA ALA A 447 13.03 -9.61 -0.85
C ALA A 447 12.66 -8.18 -0.39
N GLN A 448 12.92 -7.19 -1.23
CA GLN A 448 12.63 -5.79 -0.92
C GLN A 448 11.97 -5.09 -2.10
N ASN A 449 10.89 -4.35 -1.85
CA ASN A 449 10.21 -3.55 -2.87
C ASN A 449 9.88 -2.15 -2.37
N ASP A 450 10.23 -1.12 -3.16
CA ASP A 450 9.89 0.28 -2.92
C ASP A 450 9.06 0.83 -4.08
N SER A 451 7.84 1.26 -3.81
CA SER A 451 6.87 1.76 -4.78
C SER A 451 6.44 3.18 -4.46
N TYR A 452 6.58 4.08 -5.45
CA TYR A 452 6.22 5.49 -5.32
C TYR A 452 5.34 5.94 -6.48
N ILE A 453 4.22 6.60 -6.18
CA ILE A 453 3.36 7.26 -7.17
C ILE A 453 3.11 8.71 -6.74
N GLU A 454 3.37 9.65 -7.65
CA GLU A 454 2.92 11.04 -7.54
C GLU A 454 2.11 11.40 -8.78
N SER A 455 0.81 11.63 -8.61
CA SER A 455 -0.12 11.93 -9.70
C SER A 455 -0.81 13.27 -9.49
N THR A 456 -0.78 14.14 -10.51
CA THR A 456 -1.41 15.47 -10.47
C THR A 456 -2.15 15.78 -11.78
N PRO A 457 -3.38 15.29 -11.97
CA PRO A 457 -4.27 15.74 -13.03
C PRO A 457 -4.99 17.06 -12.67
N GLY A 458 -5.15 17.94 -13.65
CA GLY A 458 -6.01 19.12 -13.53
C GLY A 458 -6.51 19.72 -14.85
N ASP A 459 -7.51 20.59 -14.76
CA ASP A 459 -8.12 21.24 -15.93
C ASP A 459 -8.41 22.74 -15.72
N VAL A 460 -8.55 23.50 -16.82
CA VAL A 460 -8.95 24.93 -16.85
C VAL A 460 -9.84 25.22 -18.05
N ASP A 461 -11.10 25.58 -17.81
CA ASP A 461 -12.05 25.98 -18.87
C ASP A 461 -12.51 27.44 -18.81
N ALA A 462 -12.90 28.03 -19.95
CA ALA A 462 -13.61 29.31 -19.97
C ALA A 462 -14.62 29.43 -21.15
N GLY A 463 -15.92 29.56 -20.87
CA GLY A 463 -16.98 29.87 -21.86
C GLY A 463 -18.39 30.06 -21.28
N ILE A 464 -19.39 30.62 -21.99
CA ILE A 464 -20.75 30.85 -21.42
C ILE A 464 -21.33 29.58 -20.77
N VAL A 465 -21.06 28.39 -21.34
CA VAL A 465 -21.25 27.06 -20.72
C VAL A 465 -19.88 26.36 -20.61
N GLY A 466 -19.44 26.03 -19.39
CA GLY A 466 -18.12 25.42 -19.10
C GLY A 466 -18.22 24.05 -18.40
N ALA A 467 -17.47 23.03 -18.80
CA ALA A 467 -17.47 21.73 -18.09
C ALA A 467 -16.05 21.16 -17.93
N GLY A 468 -15.55 21.13 -16.69
CA GLY A 468 -14.20 20.70 -16.33
C GLY A 468 -14.21 19.50 -15.39
N SER A 469 -13.53 18.39 -15.74
CA SER A 469 -13.44 17.22 -14.85
C SER A 469 -12.05 16.59 -14.83
N SER A 470 -11.55 16.29 -13.64
CA SER A 470 -10.27 15.61 -13.46
C SER A 470 -10.41 14.35 -12.61
N VAL A 471 -9.77 13.28 -13.06
CA VAL A 471 -9.79 11.96 -12.39
C VAL A 471 -8.37 11.44 -12.25
N ASP A 472 -8.01 11.03 -11.04
CA ASP A 472 -6.83 10.19 -10.80
C ASP A 472 -7.26 8.83 -10.25
N VAL A 473 -6.67 7.77 -10.81
CA VAL A 473 -6.71 6.44 -10.22
C VAL A 473 -5.31 5.89 -10.11
N SER A 474 -4.88 5.63 -8.89
CA SER A 474 -3.55 5.11 -8.58
C SER A 474 -3.66 3.82 -7.77
N SER A 475 -3.05 2.73 -8.27
CA SER A 475 -3.05 1.43 -7.61
C SER A 475 -1.63 0.90 -7.39
N VAL A 476 -1.40 0.37 -6.19
CA VAL A 476 -0.19 -0.37 -5.83
C VAL A 476 -0.58 -1.75 -5.31
N ARG A 477 -0.13 -2.81 -6.00
CA ARG A 477 -0.38 -4.21 -5.65
C ARG A 477 0.90 -5.03 -5.77
N ASN A 478 1.67 -5.04 -4.68
CA ASN A 478 2.97 -5.68 -4.65
C ASN A 478 2.90 -7.05 -3.96
N THR A 479 3.68 -7.99 -4.47
CA THR A 479 3.98 -9.24 -3.79
C THR A 479 5.47 -9.25 -3.44
N VAL A 480 5.80 -9.28 -2.16
CA VAL A 480 7.18 -9.31 -1.65
C VAL A 480 7.36 -10.57 -0.80
N GLN A 481 8.11 -11.55 -1.31
CA GLN A 481 8.23 -12.86 -0.66
C GLN A 481 9.68 -13.26 -0.44
N ALA A 482 10.04 -13.56 0.80
CA ALA A 482 11.34 -14.13 1.16
C ALA A 482 11.15 -15.47 1.87
N TYR A 483 11.78 -16.56 1.42
CA TYR A 483 11.58 -17.84 2.11
C TYR A 483 12.67 -18.90 1.99
N LEU A 484 12.78 -19.73 3.03
CA LEU A 484 13.37 -21.06 2.96
C LEU A 484 12.21 -22.05 2.82
N GLY A 485 12.06 -22.69 1.67
CA GLY A 485 10.93 -23.55 1.35
C GLY A 485 10.94 -24.90 2.09
N ASP A 486 9.96 -25.72 1.74
CA ASP A 486 9.76 -27.03 2.37
C ASP A 486 10.98 -27.95 2.23
N GLY A 487 11.31 -28.65 3.32
CA GLY A 487 12.38 -29.65 3.36
C GLY A 487 13.81 -29.09 3.22
N VAL A 488 13.99 -27.76 3.20
CA VAL A 488 15.32 -27.14 3.12
C VAL A 488 16.15 -27.49 4.35
N LYS A 489 17.43 -27.81 4.13
CA LYS A 489 18.43 -27.93 5.19
C LYS A 489 19.42 -26.79 5.06
N ALA A 490 19.53 -25.96 6.09
CA ALA A 490 20.44 -24.82 6.08
C ALA A 490 21.25 -24.75 7.37
N SER A 491 22.54 -24.45 7.23
CA SER A 491 23.46 -24.23 8.35
C SER A 491 24.13 -22.85 8.23
N GLY A 492 23.99 -22.00 9.25
CA GLY A 492 24.66 -20.69 9.32
C GLY A 492 25.46 -20.57 10.62
N GLY A 493 26.77 -20.32 10.53
CA GLY A 493 27.61 -20.14 11.73
C GLY A 493 27.26 -18.87 12.50
N GLU A 494 26.97 -17.78 11.78
CA GLU A 494 26.64 -16.46 12.37
C GLU A 494 25.13 -16.20 12.45
N GLY A 495 24.31 -16.92 11.69
CA GLY A 495 22.87 -16.75 11.69
C GLY A 495 22.17 -17.31 10.44
N VAL A 496 20.86 -17.45 10.54
CA VAL A 496 19.96 -17.69 9.40
C VAL A 496 18.90 -16.59 9.40
N GLU A 497 18.73 -15.88 8.30
CA GLU A 497 17.79 -14.76 8.16
C GLU A 497 16.93 -14.93 6.91
N VAL A 498 15.64 -14.68 7.09
CA VAL A 498 14.64 -14.57 6.02
C VAL A 498 13.93 -13.24 6.19
N LYS A 499 14.03 -12.34 5.22
CA LYS A 499 13.54 -10.96 5.34
C LYS A 499 12.75 -10.46 4.13
N ALA A 500 11.49 -10.10 4.32
CA ALA A 500 10.67 -9.41 3.33
C ALA A 500 10.38 -7.96 3.75
N THR A 501 10.50 -7.00 2.83
CA THR A 501 10.25 -5.58 3.10
C THR A 501 9.51 -4.89 1.96
N GLY A 502 8.28 -4.45 2.19
CA GLY A 502 7.45 -3.64 1.29
C GLY A 502 7.37 -2.18 1.75
N SER A 503 7.35 -1.25 0.80
CA SER A 503 7.19 0.19 1.05
C SER A 503 6.39 0.85 -0.06
N GLU A 504 5.33 1.56 0.31
CA GLU A 504 4.40 2.21 -0.61
C GLU A 504 4.17 3.66 -0.21
N ASP A 505 4.42 4.59 -1.13
CA ASP A 505 4.12 6.01 -0.99
C ASP A 505 3.29 6.48 -2.19
N VAL A 506 2.03 6.81 -1.95
CA VAL A 506 1.11 7.26 -2.98
C VAL A 506 0.56 8.64 -2.66
N THR A 507 0.88 9.61 -3.51
CA THR A 507 0.34 10.96 -3.46
C THR A 507 -0.50 11.26 -4.70
N SER A 508 -1.78 11.58 -4.50
CA SER A 508 -2.71 11.99 -5.55
C SER A 508 -3.25 13.38 -5.29
N ARG A 509 -3.17 14.28 -6.28
CA ARG A 509 -3.63 15.67 -6.19
C ARG A 509 -4.45 16.03 -7.42
N VAL A 510 -5.77 16.06 -7.27
CA VAL A 510 -6.71 16.30 -8.37
C VAL A 510 -7.37 17.67 -8.22
N VAL A 511 -7.32 18.50 -9.26
CA VAL A 511 -7.93 19.84 -9.25
C VAL A 511 -8.69 20.13 -10.54
N ALA A 512 -10.00 20.38 -10.45
CA ALA A 512 -10.81 20.79 -11.61
C ALA A 512 -11.18 22.28 -11.57
N LEU A 513 -11.01 23.03 -12.67
CA LEU A 513 -11.30 24.47 -12.74
C LEU A 513 -12.25 24.80 -13.90
N GLY A 514 -13.47 25.21 -13.58
CA GLY A 514 -14.48 25.59 -14.57
C GLY A 514 -14.68 27.10 -14.70
N GLY A 515 -14.70 27.61 -15.93
CA GLY A 515 -15.04 29.02 -16.23
C GLY A 515 -16.28 29.13 -17.12
N GLY A 516 -17.29 29.89 -16.67
CA GLY A 516 -18.49 30.16 -17.46
C GLY A 516 -19.67 30.81 -16.75
N ALA A 517 -20.71 31.23 -17.48
CA ALA A 517 -21.94 31.74 -16.85
C ALA A 517 -22.76 30.61 -16.19
N VAL A 518 -22.62 29.38 -16.70
CA VAL A 518 -23.13 28.11 -16.14
C VAL A 518 -22.03 27.05 -16.30
N SER A 519 -21.54 26.42 -15.22
CA SER A 519 -20.53 25.37 -15.32
C SER A 519 -20.74 24.17 -14.39
N ILE A 520 -20.34 22.96 -14.83
CA ILE A 520 -20.32 21.73 -14.01
C ILE A 520 -18.84 21.32 -13.82
N GLN A 521 -18.38 21.12 -12.58
CA GLN A 521 -17.01 20.70 -12.25
C GLN A 521 -16.99 19.42 -11.41
N GLY A 522 -15.94 18.62 -11.53
CA GLY A 522 -15.77 17.43 -10.69
C GLY A 522 -14.31 16.98 -10.56
N SER A 523 -13.88 16.69 -9.33
CA SER A 523 -12.57 16.08 -9.05
C SER A 523 -12.75 14.74 -8.34
N VAL A 524 -12.14 13.69 -8.87
CA VAL A 524 -12.18 12.34 -8.27
C VAL A 524 -10.75 11.83 -8.13
N SER A 525 -10.37 11.41 -6.93
CA SER A 525 -9.09 10.73 -6.67
C SER A 525 -9.36 9.41 -5.96
N ILE A 526 -8.85 8.33 -6.53
CA ILE A 526 -8.95 6.99 -5.98
C ILE A 526 -7.55 6.42 -5.83
N VAL A 527 -7.17 6.09 -4.61
CA VAL A 527 -5.91 5.41 -4.31
C VAL A 527 -6.21 4.06 -3.69
N LYS A 528 -5.67 3.01 -4.31
CA LYS A 528 -5.78 1.63 -3.84
C LYS A 528 -4.41 1.07 -3.52
N VAL A 529 -4.19 0.67 -2.28
CA VAL A 529 -3.02 -0.14 -1.90
C VAL A 529 -3.54 -1.51 -1.50
N GLY A 530 -3.34 -2.50 -2.38
CA GLY A 530 -3.88 -3.85 -2.25
C GLY A 530 -5.15 -4.15 -3.03
N SER A 531 -6.02 -4.98 -2.44
CA SER A 531 -7.13 -5.62 -3.16
C SER A 531 -8.29 -4.68 -3.52
N ALA A 532 -9.18 -5.17 -4.38
CA ALA A 532 -10.31 -4.42 -4.92
C ALA A 532 -11.25 -3.83 -3.87
N ILE A 533 -12.03 -2.86 -4.36
CA ILE A 533 -13.06 -2.12 -3.65
C ILE A 533 -14.14 -3.10 -3.15
N SER A 534 -14.32 -3.19 -1.83
CA SER A 534 -15.37 -4.02 -1.21
C SER A 534 -16.30 -3.19 -0.32
N GLY A 535 -17.51 -3.69 -0.04
CA GLY A 535 -18.46 -3.03 0.86
C GLY A 535 -19.21 -1.86 0.21
N ASP A 536 -19.61 -0.86 1.01
CA ASP A 536 -20.46 0.28 0.59
C ASP A 536 -19.84 1.14 -0.55
N GLY A 537 -18.53 1.04 -0.76
CA GLY A 537 -17.82 1.68 -1.88
C GLY A 537 -18.04 1.02 -3.24
N LYS A 538 -18.61 -0.20 -3.28
CA LYS A 538 -18.86 -0.94 -4.53
C LYS A 538 -19.85 -0.24 -5.44
N ASP A 539 -20.97 0.25 -4.89
CA ASP A 539 -22.01 0.91 -5.68
C ASP A 539 -21.55 2.30 -6.16
N ALA A 540 -20.76 3.03 -5.36
CA ALA A 540 -20.21 4.33 -5.73
C ALA A 540 -19.05 4.24 -6.74
N ALA A 541 -18.15 3.26 -6.57
CA ALA A 541 -17.07 3.00 -7.51
C ALA A 541 -17.58 2.41 -8.82
N LYS A 542 -18.62 1.55 -8.77
CA LYS A 542 -19.31 1.06 -9.94
C LYS A 542 -20.03 2.19 -10.68
N ASP A 543 -20.74 3.08 -9.96
CA ASP A 543 -21.42 4.22 -10.59
C ASP A 543 -20.42 5.27 -11.13
N ALA A 544 -19.26 5.47 -10.47
CA ALA A 544 -18.18 6.31 -10.97
C ALA A 544 -17.46 5.67 -12.17
N GLY A 545 -17.13 4.39 -12.11
CA GLY A 545 -16.54 3.61 -13.20
C GLY A 545 -17.48 3.53 -14.40
N ASP A 546 -18.76 3.24 -14.18
CA ASP A 546 -19.80 3.22 -15.23
C ASP A 546 -19.98 4.64 -15.84
N LYS A 547 -19.92 5.74 -15.06
CA LYS A 547 -19.98 7.13 -15.57
C LYS A 547 -18.71 7.62 -16.26
N ILE A 548 -17.53 7.18 -15.81
CA ILE A 548 -16.23 7.47 -16.44
C ILE A 548 -16.13 6.68 -17.74
N ASP A 549 -16.47 5.39 -17.73
CA ASP A 549 -16.58 4.57 -18.95
C ASP A 549 -17.66 5.14 -19.89
N GLU A 550 -18.79 5.65 -19.38
CA GLU A 550 -19.79 6.40 -20.17
C GLU A 550 -19.23 7.74 -20.69
N SER A 551 -18.25 8.36 -20.04
CA SER A 551 -17.59 9.59 -20.55
C SER A 551 -16.46 9.30 -21.54
N ILE A 552 -15.85 8.12 -21.44
CA ILE A 552 -14.82 7.59 -22.35
C ILE A 552 -15.47 7.02 -23.62
N SER A 553 -16.59 6.30 -23.50
CA SER A 553 -17.34 5.64 -24.59
C SER A 553 -18.53 6.45 -25.11
N GLY A 554 -19.15 7.30 -24.27
CA GLY A 554 -20.29 8.15 -24.59
C GLY A 554 -19.85 9.52 -25.09
N SER A 555 -19.37 9.54 -26.32
CA SER A 555 -19.00 10.76 -27.03
C SER A 555 -20.18 11.77 -27.08
N LYS A 556 -20.17 12.82 -26.25
CA LYS A 556 -21.08 14.01 -26.38
C LYS A 556 -20.78 14.88 -27.62
N VAL A 557 -20.01 14.35 -28.56
CA VAL A 557 -19.79 14.92 -29.90
C VAL A 557 -21.10 15.09 -30.67
N GLU A 558 -22.10 14.24 -30.40
CA GLU A 558 -23.43 14.24 -31.03
C GLU A 558 -24.16 15.58 -30.90
N ASP A 559 -24.05 16.26 -29.75
CA ASP A 559 -24.83 17.47 -29.44
C ASP A 559 -24.07 18.78 -29.77
N MET A 560 -22.77 18.69 -30.10
CA MET A 560 -21.88 19.83 -30.32
C MET A 560 -21.44 20.01 -31.78
N LEU A 561 -21.57 18.98 -32.62
CA LEU A 561 -21.31 19.07 -34.05
C LEU A 561 -22.61 18.90 -34.84
N GLY A 562 -23.07 19.98 -35.47
CA GLY A 562 -24.22 19.93 -36.36
C GLY A 562 -24.04 18.95 -37.52
N ASP A 563 -25.17 18.47 -38.06
CA ASP A 563 -25.30 17.45 -39.10
C ASP A 563 -24.64 17.88 -40.43
N THR A 564 -23.31 17.75 -40.47
CA THR A 564 -22.46 18.03 -41.62
C THR A 564 -21.59 16.82 -41.89
N THR A 565 -21.27 16.58 -43.16
CA THR A 565 -20.43 15.46 -43.62
C THR A 565 -19.05 15.39 -42.95
N LEU A 566 -18.55 16.47 -42.35
CA LEU A 566 -17.28 16.52 -41.63
C LEU A 566 -17.42 16.11 -40.15
N GLY A 567 -18.55 16.45 -39.51
CA GLY A 567 -18.88 16.02 -38.14
C GLY A 567 -19.07 14.50 -38.03
N ASN A 568 -19.62 13.88 -39.07
CA ASN A 568 -19.82 12.42 -39.12
C ASN A 568 -18.51 11.62 -39.30
N SER A 569 -17.49 12.18 -39.98
CA SER A 569 -16.18 11.52 -40.11
C SER A 569 -15.26 11.74 -38.90
N ALA A 570 -15.43 12.85 -38.17
CA ALA A 570 -14.79 13.07 -36.87
C ALA A 570 -15.39 12.15 -35.80
N LYS A 571 -16.72 11.93 -35.86
CA LYS A 571 -17.44 10.93 -35.07
C LYS A 571 -16.89 9.51 -35.27
N GLU A 572 -16.85 9.05 -36.52
CA GLU A 572 -16.41 7.68 -36.84
C GLU A 572 -14.94 7.40 -36.46
N LYS A 573 -14.11 8.44 -36.35
CA LYS A 573 -12.70 8.32 -35.93
C LYS A 573 -12.49 8.44 -34.41
N ALA A 574 -13.34 9.20 -33.72
CA ALA A 574 -13.34 9.26 -32.26
C ALA A 574 -13.89 7.96 -31.66
N ASP A 575 -15.03 7.46 -32.18
CA ASP A 575 -15.67 6.23 -31.73
C ASP A 575 -14.71 5.02 -31.90
N ASN A 576 -14.02 4.89 -33.04
CA ASN A 576 -13.08 3.77 -33.29
C ASN A 576 -11.80 3.74 -32.41
N GLU A 577 -11.40 4.85 -31.80
CA GLU A 577 -10.21 4.93 -30.93
C GLU A 577 -10.58 4.88 -29.43
N THR A 578 -11.85 5.09 -29.08
CA THR A 578 -12.36 5.06 -27.68
C THR A 578 -13.13 3.79 -27.31
N ASP A 579 -13.64 3.04 -28.29
CA ASP A 579 -14.45 1.82 -28.08
C ASP A 579 -13.76 0.68 -27.29
N ASN A 580 -12.43 0.72 -27.10
CA ASN A 580 -11.66 -0.29 -26.35
C ASN A 580 -10.97 0.26 -25.08
N LEU A 581 -11.17 1.53 -24.74
CA LEU A 581 -10.62 2.14 -23.51
C LEU A 581 -11.66 2.00 -22.40
N SER A 582 -11.30 1.29 -21.33
CA SER A 582 -12.17 1.12 -20.16
C SER A 582 -11.31 1.20 -18.91
N VAL A 583 -11.80 1.90 -17.91
CA VAL A 583 -11.25 1.85 -16.56
C VAL A 583 -11.91 0.76 -15.72
N ALA A 584 -12.83 -0.05 -16.30
CA ALA A 584 -13.61 -1.04 -15.57
C ALA A 584 -12.76 -2.00 -14.73
N GLU A 585 -11.58 -2.43 -15.18
CA GLU A 585 -10.66 -3.27 -14.39
C GLU A 585 -10.09 -2.55 -13.15
N GLU A 586 -9.91 -1.23 -13.23
CA GLU A 586 -9.37 -0.41 -12.15
C GLU A 586 -10.45 -0.11 -11.09
N PHE A 587 -11.73 -0.15 -11.50
CA PHE A 587 -12.89 -0.08 -10.63
C PHE A 587 -13.53 -1.46 -10.38
N ASP A 588 -12.88 -2.54 -10.82
CA ASP A 588 -13.40 -3.90 -10.69
C ASP A 588 -13.39 -4.31 -9.21
N THR A 589 -14.59 -4.31 -8.64
CA THR A 589 -14.84 -4.69 -7.24
C THR A 589 -14.69 -6.19 -6.97
N ASP A 590 -14.57 -7.02 -8.02
CA ASP A 590 -14.40 -8.47 -7.91
C ASP A 590 -12.94 -8.91 -8.14
N ALA A 591 -12.04 -7.97 -8.48
CA ALA A 591 -10.65 -8.28 -8.78
C ALA A 591 -9.83 -8.59 -7.51
N GLN A 592 -9.42 -9.86 -7.38
CA GLN A 592 -8.65 -10.37 -6.24
C GLN A 592 -7.15 -10.04 -6.42
N PHE A 593 -6.75 -8.80 -6.11
CA PHE A 593 -5.32 -8.43 -6.09
C PHE A 593 -4.79 -8.45 -4.66
N GLN A 594 -4.01 -9.46 -4.30
CA GLN A 594 -3.44 -9.54 -2.96
C GLN A 594 -2.17 -8.68 -2.87
N HIS A 595 -2.12 -7.74 -1.92
CA HIS A 595 -0.89 -7.06 -1.52
C HIS A 595 -0.34 -7.76 -0.29
N VAL A 596 0.80 -8.41 -0.48
CA VAL A 596 1.36 -9.34 0.51
C VAL A 596 2.85 -9.10 0.65
N THR A 597 3.26 -8.88 1.89
CA THR A 597 4.66 -8.91 2.32
C THR A 597 4.84 -10.11 3.24
N GLU A 598 5.58 -11.13 2.80
CA GLU A 598 5.66 -12.42 3.46
C GLU A 598 7.10 -12.93 3.62
N ALA A 599 7.46 -13.37 4.83
CA ALA A 599 8.73 -14.02 5.14
C ALA A 599 8.50 -15.36 5.83
N TYR A 600 9.13 -16.47 5.40
CA TYR A 600 8.92 -17.75 6.09
C TYR A 600 10.02 -18.80 5.99
N ILE A 601 9.94 -19.77 6.90
CA ILE A 601 10.61 -21.07 6.84
C ILE A 601 9.54 -22.15 6.69
N GLY A 602 9.56 -22.87 5.58
CA GLY A 602 8.55 -23.85 5.17
C GLY A 602 8.55 -25.11 6.02
N ASN A 603 7.69 -26.06 5.68
CA ASN A 603 7.46 -27.30 6.43
C ASN A 603 8.57 -28.33 6.23
N GLY A 604 8.89 -29.10 7.26
CA GLY A 604 9.93 -30.12 7.24
C GLY A 604 11.34 -29.57 7.05
N ALA A 605 11.53 -28.25 7.19
CA ALA A 605 12.84 -27.64 7.14
C ALA A 605 13.65 -28.00 8.41
N SER A 606 14.96 -28.12 8.25
CA SER A 606 15.90 -28.37 9.35
C SER A 606 16.97 -27.30 9.34
N ILE A 607 16.91 -26.39 10.32
CA ILE A 607 17.74 -25.20 10.37
C ILE A 607 18.71 -25.29 11.54
N TYR A 608 20.01 -25.18 11.26
CA TYR A 608 21.06 -25.09 12.27
C TYR A 608 21.71 -23.71 12.24
N SER A 609 21.71 -23.01 13.37
CA SER A 609 22.33 -21.70 13.50
C SER A 609 23.27 -21.66 14.71
N GLY A 610 24.51 -21.20 14.51
CA GLY A 610 25.41 -20.85 15.61
C GLY A 610 25.06 -19.50 16.26
N GLY A 611 24.27 -18.67 15.58
CA GLY A 611 23.72 -17.40 16.05
C GLY A 611 22.20 -17.40 16.06
N SER A 612 21.58 -16.32 15.60
CA SER A 612 20.11 -16.19 15.57
C SER A 612 19.48 -16.89 14.36
N VAL A 613 18.19 -17.21 14.47
CA VAL A 613 17.30 -17.53 13.35
C VAL A 613 16.24 -16.44 13.32
N GLU A 614 16.16 -15.67 12.24
CA GLU A 614 15.30 -14.50 12.13
C GLU A 614 14.39 -14.61 10.89
N VAL A 615 13.09 -14.50 11.10
CA VAL A 615 12.06 -14.46 10.04
C VAL A 615 11.29 -13.16 10.19
N ASN A 616 11.52 -12.20 9.29
CA ASN A 616 11.06 -10.83 9.43
C ASN A 616 10.28 -10.35 8.19
N ALA A 617 9.02 -9.97 8.36
CA ALA A 617 8.22 -9.30 7.33
C ALA A 617 7.86 -7.88 7.79
N THR A 618 8.11 -6.88 6.94
CA THR A 618 7.86 -5.46 7.26
C THR A 618 7.22 -4.73 6.11
N ASP A 619 6.13 -4.04 6.37
CA ASP A 619 5.34 -3.33 5.36
C ASP A 619 5.05 -1.90 5.82
N THR A 620 5.37 -0.90 5.00
CA THR A 620 5.15 0.51 5.36
C THR A 620 4.39 1.26 4.29
N THR A 621 3.31 1.91 4.65
CA THR A 621 2.44 2.61 3.70
C THR A 621 2.18 4.06 4.11
N GLU A 622 2.30 4.97 3.14
CA GLU A 622 1.87 6.36 3.24
C GLU A 622 0.95 6.70 2.06
N VAL A 623 -0.21 7.29 2.35
CA VAL A 623 -1.19 7.70 1.34
C VAL A 623 -1.66 9.12 1.58
N ASN A 624 -1.51 9.98 0.59
CA ASN A 624 -1.95 11.38 0.63
C ASN A 624 -2.85 11.70 -0.56
N ILE A 625 -4.14 11.82 -0.31
CA ILE A 625 -5.16 12.12 -1.32
C ILE A 625 -5.69 13.54 -1.13
N PHE A 626 -5.68 14.31 -2.20
CA PHE A 626 -6.31 15.61 -2.29
C PHE A 626 -7.20 15.69 -3.53
N SER A 627 -8.47 16.03 -3.34
CA SER A 627 -9.40 16.42 -4.41
C SER A 627 -9.96 17.81 -4.11
N GLY A 628 -10.02 18.66 -5.14
CA GLY A 628 -10.55 20.01 -4.99
C GLY A 628 -10.99 20.63 -6.30
N GLU A 629 -11.73 21.72 -6.20
CA GLU A 629 -12.26 22.45 -7.36
C GLU A 629 -12.23 23.97 -7.15
N GLY A 630 -12.40 24.71 -8.26
CA GLY A 630 -12.59 26.17 -8.23
C GLY A 630 -13.34 26.68 -9.48
N SER A 631 -14.25 27.64 -9.29
CA SER A 631 -15.06 28.22 -10.36
C SER A 631 -14.75 29.71 -10.60
N LEU A 632 -14.71 30.17 -11.86
CA LEU A 632 -14.58 31.59 -12.26
C LEU A 632 -15.88 32.16 -12.88
N GLY A 633 -17.06 31.65 -12.48
CA GLY A 633 -18.34 31.77 -13.19
C GLY A 633 -19.55 32.26 -12.39
N ILE A 634 -20.62 32.70 -13.07
CA ILE A 634 -21.84 33.31 -12.45
C ILE A 634 -22.75 32.27 -11.74
N VAL A 635 -22.75 31.01 -12.22
CA VAL A 635 -23.46 29.83 -11.67
C VAL A 635 -22.57 28.59 -11.87
N GLY A 636 -22.19 27.86 -10.80
CA GLY A 636 -21.32 26.68 -10.89
C GLY A 636 -21.70 25.58 -9.89
N ALA A 637 -21.85 24.35 -10.35
CA ALA A 637 -22.05 23.16 -9.50
C ALA A 637 -20.81 22.27 -9.57
N GLY A 638 -20.32 21.82 -8.42
CA GLY A 638 -19.02 21.19 -8.28
C GLY A 638 -18.98 20.08 -7.21
N GLY A 639 -18.22 19.01 -7.44
CA GLY A 639 -18.06 17.91 -6.49
C GLY A 639 -16.59 17.47 -6.35
N SER A 640 -16.17 17.16 -5.13
CA SER A 640 -14.86 16.56 -4.86
C SER A 640 -15.02 15.23 -4.13
N VAL A 641 -14.34 14.20 -4.63
CA VAL A 641 -14.34 12.86 -4.06
C VAL A 641 -12.90 12.38 -3.91
N GLY A 642 -12.51 12.05 -2.68
CA GLY A 642 -11.29 11.31 -2.39
C GLY A 642 -11.62 9.97 -1.76
N ILE A 643 -11.05 8.89 -2.28
CA ILE A 643 -11.24 7.52 -1.78
C ILE A 643 -9.87 6.86 -1.63
N GLY A 644 -9.52 6.49 -0.40
CA GLY A 644 -8.36 5.66 -0.08
C GLY A 644 -8.81 4.30 0.42
N ILE A 645 -8.30 3.22 -0.19
CA ILE A 645 -8.57 1.84 0.23
C ILE A 645 -7.24 1.16 0.46
N LEU A 646 -7.02 0.70 1.68
CA LEU A 646 -5.80 -0.01 2.11
C LEU A 646 -6.20 -1.41 2.54
N LYS A 647 -5.76 -2.43 1.82
CA LYS A 647 -5.98 -3.83 2.19
C LYS A 647 -4.68 -4.59 2.09
N LYS A 648 -4.06 -4.81 3.23
CA LYS A 648 -2.66 -5.24 3.31
C LYS A 648 -2.52 -6.42 4.24
N HIS A 649 -1.64 -7.33 3.84
CA HIS A 649 -1.38 -8.53 4.60
C HIS A 649 0.13 -8.70 4.77
N THR A 650 0.59 -8.74 6.02
CA THR A 650 1.99 -8.94 6.37
C THR A 650 2.14 -10.21 7.20
N TYR A 651 2.89 -11.18 6.69
CA TYR A 651 3.03 -12.52 7.27
C TYR A 651 4.48 -12.86 7.59
N ALA A 652 4.75 -13.34 8.80
CA ALA A 652 6.01 -13.99 9.15
C ALA A 652 5.77 -15.35 9.79
N TRP A 653 6.39 -16.42 9.30
CA TRP A 653 6.12 -17.73 9.91
C TRP A 653 7.21 -18.79 9.81
N ILE A 654 7.15 -19.77 10.72
CA ILE A 654 7.92 -21.01 10.68
C ILE A 654 6.93 -22.17 10.62
N GLY A 655 7.04 -23.06 9.64
CA GLY A 655 6.17 -24.21 9.46
C GLY A 655 6.46 -25.35 10.43
N SER A 656 5.97 -26.54 10.12
CA SER A 656 6.24 -27.78 10.85
C SER A 656 7.71 -28.20 10.71
N SER A 657 8.60 -27.55 11.45
CA SER A 657 10.05 -27.57 11.20
C SER A 657 10.89 -27.75 12.44
N GLN A 658 12.16 -28.12 12.24
CA GLN A 658 13.14 -28.35 13.30
C GLN A 658 14.16 -27.21 13.31
N ILE A 659 14.18 -26.43 14.39
CA ILE A 659 15.04 -25.25 14.53
C ILE A 659 16.03 -25.47 15.67
N TYR A 660 17.32 -25.43 15.34
CA TYR A 660 18.44 -25.49 16.28
C TYR A 660 19.14 -24.11 16.27
N GLY A 661 18.71 -23.18 17.12
CA GLY A 661 19.35 -21.87 17.26
C GLY A 661 20.65 -21.93 18.08
N GLY A 662 21.35 -20.79 18.18
CA GLY A 662 22.68 -20.68 18.83
C GLY A 662 22.70 -20.84 20.36
N GLY A 663 21.60 -21.28 20.98
CA GLY A 663 21.47 -21.31 22.44
C GLY A 663 21.70 -19.92 23.05
N ASP A 664 22.54 -19.80 24.08
CA ASP A 664 22.87 -18.51 24.72
C ASP A 664 23.47 -17.45 23.76
N SER A 665 23.90 -17.85 22.56
CA SER A 665 24.55 -16.97 21.58
C SER A 665 23.61 -16.38 20.53
N GLY A 666 22.33 -16.78 20.50
CA GLY A 666 21.37 -16.30 19.48
C GLY A 666 19.90 -16.55 19.80
N ASN A 667 19.03 -15.76 19.18
CA ASN A 667 17.57 -15.84 19.35
C ASN A 667 16.92 -16.64 18.22
N VAL A 668 15.68 -17.09 18.42
CA VAL A 668 14.80 -17.54 17.34
C VAL A 668 13.63 -16.57 17.28
N GLU A 669 13.50 -15.83 16.19
CA GLU A 669 12.58 -14.68 16.09
C GLU A 669 11.71 -14.78 14.83
N VAL A 670 10.41 -14.60 15.03
CA VAL A 670 9.41 -14.49 13.96
C VAL A 670 8.66 -13.18 14.15
N THR A 671 8.93 -12.19 13.30
CA THR A 671 8.37 -10.83 13.45
C THR A 671 7.65 -10.38 12.19
N ALA A 672 6.38 -10.02 12.32
CA ALA A 672 5.61 -9.33 11.29
C ALA A 672 5.28 -7.90 11.78
N THR A 673 5.48 -6.90 10.92
CA THR A 673 5.19 -5.50 11.25
C THR A 673 4.57 -4.78 10.06
N SER A 674 3.43 -4.13 10.27
CA SER A 674 2.86 -3.23 9.26
C SER A 674 2.50 -1.87 9.84
N GLU A 675 2.99 -0.82 9.20
CA GLU A 675 2.83 0.57 9.63
C GLU A 675 2.16 1.40 8.51
N VAL A 676 0.95 1.89 8.77
CA VAL A 676 0.33 2.97 8.00
C VAL A 676 0.70 4.29 8.68
N LYS A 677 1.86 4.84 8.32
CA LYS A 677 2.46 6.05 8.94
C LYS A 677 1.53 7.26 8.88
N GLY A 678 0.78 7.35 7.79
CA GLY A 678 -0.21 8.37 7.56
C GLY A 678 -1.00 8.08 6.31
N ALA A 679 -2.30 7.92 6.47
CA ALA A 679 -3.23 7.81 5.38
C ALA A 679 -4.22 8.97 5.51
N LYS A 680 -4.20 9.90 4.54
CA LYS A 680 -4.92 11.17 4.59
C LYS A 680 -5.75 11.37 3.34
N VAL A 681 -7.06 11.56 3.50
CA VAL A 681 -7.94 11.98 2.41
C VAL A 681 -8.50 13.36 2.70
N LYS A 682 -8.35 14.27 1.73
CA LYS A 682 -8.90 15.62 1.79
C LYS A 682 -9.73 15.90 0.55
N ALA A 683 -11.00 16.25 0.75
CA ALA A 683 -11.89 16.72 -0.30
C ALA A 683 -12.37 18.14 0.01
N TYR A 684 -12.31 19.02 -0.99
CA TYR A 684 -12.75 20.41 -0.90
C TYR A 684 -13.74 20.74 -2.03
N ALA A 685 -14.96 21.14 -1.67
CA ALA A 685 -15.96 21.66 -2.60
C ALA A 685 -16.34 23.11 -2.24
N GLY A 686 -16.45 24.00 -3.21
CA GLY A 686 -16.86 25.38 -2.93
C GLY A 686 -16.65 26.37 -4.08
N SER A 687 -17.70 27.14 -4.40
CA SER A 687 -17.69 28.19 -5.45
C SER A 687 -17.46 29.60 -4.88
N VAL A 688 -16.71 30.45 -5.58
CA VAL A 688 -16.28 31.79 -5.10
C VAL A 688 -17.25 32.93 -5.54
N ASP A 689 -18.19 32.69 -6.45
CA ASP A 689 -19.04 33.73 -7.06
C ASP A 689 -20.54 33.59 -6.70
N GLY A 690 -21.10 34.67 -6.16
CA GLY A 690 -22.28 34.68 -5.28
C GLY A 690 -23.69 34.48 -5.85
N THR A 691 -23.94 33.51 -6.74
CA THR A 691 -25.33 33.11 -7.10
C THR A 691 -25.46 31.62 -7.49
N VAL A 692 -25.96 30.80 -6.55
CA VAL A 692 -26.31 29.36 -6.67
C VAL A 692 -25.13 28.43 -6.99
N GLY A 693 -24.62 27.75 -5.96
CA GLY A 693 -23.65 26.66 -6.10
C GLY A 693 -24.13 25.41 -5.37
N LEU A 694 -24.05 24.24 -6.02
CA LEU A 694 -24.23 22.92 -5.39
C LEU A 694 -22.82 22.35 -5.22
N GLY A 695 -22.29 22.32 -4.00
CA GLY A 695 -20.98 21.75 -3.70
C GLY A 695 -21.14 20.46 -2.88
N ALA A 696 -20.57 19.33 -3.30
CA ALA A 696 -20.52 18.09 -2.50
C ALA A 696 -19.06 17.65 -2.28
N ALA A 697 -18.68 17.36 -1.04
CA ALA A 697 -17.32 16.90 -0.71
C ALA A 697 -17.37 15.57 0.04
N VAL A 698 -16.69 14.56 -0.50
CA VAL A 698 -16.65 13.19 0.03
C VAL A 698 -15.20 12.79 0.28
N SER A 699 -14.89 12.39 1.52
CA SER A 699 -13.60 11.80 1.87
C SER A 699 -13.82 10.44 2.52
N TYR A 700 -13.31 9.40 1.89
CA TYR A 700 -13.51 8.03 2.34
C TYR A 700 -12.14 7.36 2.51
N MET A 701 -11.87 6.82 3.68
CA MET A 701 -10.70 6.00 3.94
C MET A 701 -11.10 4.71 4.65
N ASP A 702 -10.81 3.58 4.02
CA ASP A 702 -11.04 2.25 4.60
C ASP A 702 -9.73 1.48 4.60
N SER A 703 -9.40 0.92 5.75
CA SER A 703 -8.16 0.20 6.00
C SER A 703 -8.45 -1.15 6.65
N GLU A 704 -7.79 -2.16 6.13
CA GLU A 704 -7.67 -3.49 6.71
C GLU A 704 -6.18 -3.83 6.73
N ASN A 705 -5.50 -3.40 7.80
CA ASN A 705 -4.08 -3.64 8.01
C ASN A 705 -3.87 -4.94 8.80
N LYS A 706 -3.65 -6.06 8.10
CA LYS A 706 -3.56 -7.38 8.72
C LYS A 706 -2.11 -7.81 8.93
N VAL A 707 -1.74 -8.10 10.18
CA VAL A 707 -0.37 -8.52 10.54
C VAL A 707 -0.40 -9.84 11.30
N GLU A 708 0.24 -10.88 10.77
CA GLU A 708 0.27 -12.20 11.39
C GLU A 708 1.69 -12.73 11.51
N ALA A 709 2.07 -13.16 12.72
CA ALA A 709 3.31 -13.89 12.96
C ALA A 709 3.01 -15.23 13.63
N TYR A 710 3.48 -16.36 13.08
CA TYR A 710 3.13 -17.65 13.67
C TYR A 710 4.19 -18.73 13.53
N VAL A 711 4.07 -19.75 14.38
CA VAL A 711 4.78 -21.02 14.24
C VAL A 711 3.75 -22.12 14.06
N GLY A 712 3.88 -22.92 13.02
CA GLY A 712 2.92 -23.95 12.61
C GLY A 712 2.90 -25.16 13.54
N ASP A 713 1.95 -26.05 13.27
CA ASP A 713 1.76 -27.30 14.03
C ASP A 713 3.02 -28.17 13.99
N ASP A 714 3.25 -28.95 15.05
CA ASP A 714 4.34 -29.93 15.18
C ASP A 714 5.77 -29.34 15.08
N ALA A 715 5.93 -28.02 15.06
CA ALA A 715 7.24 -27.38 15.04
C ALA A 715 8.04 -27.63 16.34
N SER A 716 9.35 -27.75 16.22
CA SER A 716 10.26 -28.00 17.35
C SER A 716 11.38 -26.96 17.39
N ILE A 717 11.43 -26.20 18.49
CA ILE A 717 12.47 -25.20 18.76
C ILE A 717 13.36 -25.72 19.89
N TYR A 718 14.57 -26.18 19.56
CA TYR A 718 15.40 -26.92 20.51
C TYR A 718 16.29 -26.03 21.39
N ASN A 719 16.86 -24.97 20.83
CA ASN A 719 17.86 -24.12 21.49
C ASN A 719 17.71 -22.66 21.06
N ALA A 720 17.62 -21.74 22.02
CA ALA A 720 17.63 -20.30 21.80
C ALA A 720 17.84 -19.56 23.13
N LYS A 721 18.48 -18.40 23.12
CA LYS A 721 18.49 -17.50 24.28
C LYS A 721 17.07 -16.98 24.55
N GLU A 722 16.38 -16.60 23.47
CA GLU A 722 15.00 -16.16 23.47
C GLU A 722 14.30 -16.73 22.24
N PHE A 723 13.10 -17.26 22.42
CA PHE A 723 12.17 -17.61 21.34
C PHE A 723 11.04 -16.58 21.30
N ARG A 724 10.92 -15.86 20.17
CA ARG A 724 10.10 -14.65 20.04
C ARG A 724 9.19 -14.73 18.83
N VAL A 725 7.90 -14.47 19.03
CA VAL A 725 6.90 -14.36 17.97
C VAL A 725 6.12 -13.06 18.16
N GLU A 726 6.29 -12.12 17.23
CA GLU A 726 5.77 -10.75 17.36
C GLU A 726 4.99 -10.30 16.13
N ALA A 727 3.78 -9.77 16.34
CA ALA A 727 3.00 -9.08 15.33
C ALA A 727 2.72 -7.64 15.79
N ASN A 728 3.14 -6.66 15.00
CA ASN A 728 2.97 -5.24 15.31
C ASN A 728 2.20 -4.52 14.19
N MET A 729 0.97 -4.11 14.47
CA MET A 729 0.13 -3.32 13.57
C MET A 729 0.04 -1.88 14.08
N SER A 730 0.24 -0.91 13.19
CA SER A 730 0.05 0.52 13.45
C SER A 730 -0.71 1.19 12.32
N SER A 731 -1.80 1.88 12.64
CA SER A 731 -2.64 2.60 11.69
C SER A 731 -2.99 4.01 12.17
N ASN A 732 -2.64 5.01 11.36
CA ASN A 732 -3.01 6.42 11.56
C ASN A 732 -3.74 6.99 10.33
N ILE A 733 -5.05 7.18 10.48
CA ILE A 733 -5.95 7.49 9.37
C ILE A 733 -6.71 8.79 9.61
N GLU A 734 -6.71 9.69 8.63
CA GLU A 734 -7.41 10.98 8.64
C GLU A 734 -8.28 11.15 7.39
N ALA A 735 -9.58 11.31 7.56
CA ALA A 735 -10.51 11.71 6.50
C ALA A 735 -11.05 13.11 6.78
N LYS A 736 -10.94 14.02 5.80
CA LYS A 736 -11.35 15.41 5.97
C LYS A 736 -12.10 15.97 4.78
N SER A 737 -13.35 16.36 5.01
CA SER A 737 -14.19 17.01 4.00
C SER A 737 -14.51 18.44 4.38
N LEU A 738 -14.36 19.35 3.41
CA LEU A 738 -14.57 20.78 3.58
C LEU A 738 -15.51 21.30 2.50
N ASN A 739 -16.50 22.09 2.90
CA ASN A 739 -17.43 22.74 1.99
C ASN A 739 -17.70 24.19 2.37
N GLY A 740 -17.63 25.10 1.39
CA GLY A 740 -17.94 26.51 1.57
C GLY A 740 -18.68 27.10 0.36
N ASN A 741 -19.97 27.40 0.49
CA ASN A 741 -20.83 27.94 -0.58
C ASN A 741 -21.60 29.21 -0.15
N VAL A 742 -21.82 30.16 -1.07
CA VAL A 742 -22.66 31.38 -0.85
C VAL A 742 -23.52 31.64 -2.10
N GLY A 743 -24.86 31.47 -2.05
CA GLY A 743 -25.73 31.58 -3.24
C GLY A 743 -27.25 31.56 -2.95
N THR A 744 -28.12 31.89 -3.92
CA THR A 744 -29.57 32.08 -3.63
C THR A 744 -30.36 30.80 -3.34
N ILE A 745 -29.86 29.62 -3.75
CA ILE A 745 -30.31 28.29 -3.30
C ILE A 745 -29.05 27.37 -3.25
N VAL A 746 -28.82 26.63 -2.16
CA VAL A 746 -27.67 25.71 -2.01
C VAL A 746 -28.17 24.35 -1.50
N ALA A 747 -27.75 23.25 -2.13
CA ALA A 747 -28.00 21.89 -1.67
C ALA A 747 -26.74 21.04 -1.91
N GLY A 748 -26.10 20.56 -0.85
CA GLY A 748 -24.85 19.81 -0.92
C GLY A 748 -24.71 18.84 0.24
N GLY A 749 -24.43 17.56 -0.05
CA GLY A 749 -24.08 16.57 0.97
C GLY A 749 -22.57 16.56 1.18
N VAL A 750 -22.14 16.53 2.43
CA VAL A 750 -20.72 16.40 2.80
C VAL A 750 -20.56 15.18 3.70
N TYR A 751 -19.57 14.34 3.40
CA TYR A 751 -19.39 13.06 4.08
C TYR A 751 -17.91 12.75 4.29
N SER A 752 -17.52 12.45 5.52
CA SER A 752 -16.18 11.94 5.83
C SER A 752 -16.24 10.64 6.61
N ARG A 753 -15.56 9.59 6.13
CA ARG A 753 -15.45 8.28 6.81
C ARG A 753 -14.00 7.85 6.91
N ALA A 754 -13.64 7.35 8.08
CA ALA A 754 -12.34 6.77 8.40
C ALA A 754 -12.59 5.42 9.11
N SER A 755 -12.13 4.30 8.53
CA SER A 755 -12.37 2.93 9.02
C SER A 755 -11.08 2.11 9.12
N GLU A 756 -10.88 1.39 10.23
CA GLU A 756 -9.82 0.38 10.41
C GLU A 756 -10.39 -0.91 11.04
N LYS A 757 -10.16 -2.04 10.38
CA LYS A 757 -10.65 -3.38 10.77
C LYS A 757 -9.53 -4.42 10.91
N GLY A 758 -8.30 -4.03 10.66
CA GLY A 758 -7.11 -4.86 10.76
C GLY A 758 -6.72 -5.20 12.19
N GLY A 759 -5.55 -5.81 12.34
CA GLY A 759 -5.12 -6.34 13.62
C GLY A 759 -3.74 -6.96 13.58
N ALA A 760 -3.30 -7.40 14.76
CA ALA A 760 -2.10 -8.18 14.97
C ALA A 760 -2.49 -9.56 15.56
N TRP A 761 -2.00 -10.63 14.95
CA TRP A 761 -2.19 -11.99 15.42
C TRP A 761 -0.84 -12.67 15.58
N THR A 762 -0.58 -13.18 16.77
CA THR A 762 0.50 -14.14 17.02
C THR A 762 -0.05 -15.48 17.45
N SER A 763 0.51 -16.55 16.88
CA SER A 763 0.10 -17.90 17.26
C SER A 763 1.22 -18.93 17.25
N LEU A 764 1.14 -19.87 18.19
CA LEU A 764 1.85 -21.15 18.11
C LEU A 764 0.84 -22.25 17.80
N GLY A 765 1.17 -23.11 16.85
CA GLY A 765 0.35 -24.24 16.40
C GLY A 765 0.22 -25.35 17.45
N SER A 766 -0.54 -26.37 17.12
CA SER A 766 -0.75 -27.54 17.97
C SER A 766 0.51 -28.41 18.03
N ASN A 767 0.74 -29.08 19.16
CA ASN A 767 1.90 -29.97 19.37
C ASN A 767 3.27 -29.27 19.19
N VAL A 768 3.35 -27.95 19.33
CA VAL A 768 4.63 -27.23 19.29
C VAL A 768 5.47 -27.63 20.52
N ASN A 769 6.75 -27.92 20.28
CA ASN A 769 7.71 -28.35 21.28
C ASN A 769 8.83 -27.30 21.42
N VAL A 770 9.03 -26.77 22.63
CA VAL A 770 10.06 -25.74 22.89
C VAL A 770 10.94 -26.16 24.06
N GLY A 771 12.26 -26.27 23.81
CA GLY A 771 13.25 -26.63 24.82
C GLY A 771 13.26 -28.12 25.23
N THR A 772 12.45 -28.96 24.59
CA THR A 772 12.37 -30.41 24.84
C THR A 772 13.43 -31.18 24.03
N SER A 773 13.86 -32.37 24.49
CA SER A 773 14.94 -33.12 23.83
C SER A 773 14.46 -33.98 22.66
N ASP A 774 15.19 -33.95 21.53
CA ASP A 774 15.05 -34.84 20.35
C ASP A 774 15.57 -36.30 20.59
N GLY A 775 15.68 -36.74 21.85
CA GLY A 775 16.14 -38.11 22.17
C GLY A 775 17.58 -38.46 21.75
N GLY A 776 18.42 -37.48 21.38
CA GLY A 776 19.79 -37.65 20.87
C GLY A 776 20.85 -36.70 21.49
N THR A 777 22.13 -36.99 21.21
CA THR A 777 23.41 -36.64 21.89
C THR A 777 23.83 -35.15 22.06
N LEU A 778 22.94 -34.17 22.07
CA LEU A 778 23.28 -32.77 22.42
C LEU A 778 22.80 -32.47 23.84
N SER A 779 23.74 -32.38 24.77
CA SER A 779 23.50 -32.50 26.22
C SER A 779 23.17 -31.20 26.96
N ASP A 780 22.94 -30.09 26.26
CA ASP A 780 22.58 -28.81 26.89
C ASP A 780 21.24 -28.30 26.32
N LYS A 781 20.18 -28.61 27.06
CA LYS A 781 18.76 -28.28 26.80
C LYS A 781 18.48 -26.88 27.31
N ASN A 782 18.30 -25.87 26.46
CA ASN A 782 18.22 -24.50 26.96
C ASN A 782 17.47 -23.61 25.96
N VAL A 783 16.14 -23.54 26.02
CA VAL A 783 15.43 -22.32 25.58
C VAL A 783 15.22 -21.42 26.79
N GLY A 784 15.69 -20.17 26.69
CA GLY A 784 15.66 -19.21 27.80
C GLY A 784 14.28 -18.63 27.98
N ASP A 785 14.06 -17.45 27.43
CA ASP A 785 12.77 -16.77 27.50
C ASP A 785 11.89 -17.09 26.27
N VAL A 786 10.57 -17.12 26.46
CA VAL A 786 9.57 -17.20 25.38
C VAL A 786 8.71 -15.95 25.40
N ASN A 787 8.68 -15.20 24.30
CA ASN A 787 7.85 -14.01 24.14
C ASN A 787 6.89 -14.15 22.95
N ILE A 788 5.59 -14.08 23.20
CA ILE A 788 4.55 -14.16 22.18
C ILE A 788 3.70 -12.89 22.29
N LYS A 789 3.85 -11.96 21.36
CA LYS A 789 3.31 -10.60 21.51
C LYS A 789 2.58 -10.11 20.27
N ALA A 790 1.32 -9.70 20.46
CA ALA A 790 0.51 -9.04 19.44
C ALA A 790 0.16 -7.62 19.89
N VAL A 791 0.51 -6.62 19.08
CA VAL A 791 0.20 -5.21 19.35
C VAL A 791 -0.54 -4.60 18.17
N ALA A 792 -1.71 -4.03 18.41
CA ALA A 792 -2.45 -3.22 17.46
C ALA A 792 -2.60 -1.78 17.97
N ASP A 793 -2.01 -0.83 17.27
CA ASP A 793 -2.14 0.61 17.49
C ASP A 793 -3.02 1.21 16.39
N SER A 794 -4.19 1.74 16.73
CA SER A 794 -5.11 2.27 15.72
C SER A 794 -5.75 3.58 16.16
N THR A 795 -5.42 4.67 15.45
CA THR A 795 -6.01 5.99 15.68
C THR A 795 -6.71 6.49 14.42
N MET A 796 -7.98 6.87 14.59
CA MET A 796 -8.84 7.32 13.49
C MET A 796 -9.30 8.75 13.73
N LYS A 797 -9.22 9.60 12.70
CA LYS A 797 -9.78 10.94 12.71
C LYS A 797 -10.67 11.19 11.50
N SER A 798 -11.90 11.62 11.74
CA SER A 798 -12.83 12.10 10.70
C SER A 798 -13.22 13.54 11.03
N THR A 799 -13.01 14.47 10.10
CA THR A 799 -13.34 15.88 10.32
C THR A 799 -14.10 16.45 9.14
N LEU A 800 -15.23 17.06 9.45
CA LEU A 800 -16.10 17.68 8.47
C LEU A 800 -16.39 19.13 8.86
N ARG A 801 -16.28 20.05 7.89
CA ARG A 801 -16.73 21.44 8.06
C ARG A 801 -17.54 21.92 6.86
N VAL A 802 -18.73 22.43 7.13
CA VAL A 802 -19.69 22.98 6.16
C VAL A 802 -20.01 24.42 6.56
N ALA A 803 -19.94 25.33 5.58
CA ALA A 803 -20.42 26.70 5.70
C ALA A 803 -21.22 27.11 4.45
N GLU A 804 -22.51 27.37 4.61
CA GLU A 804 -23.43 27.75 3.53
C GLU A 804 -24.21 29.05 3.82
N GLY A 805 -24.63 29.81 2.79
CA GLY A 805 -25.54 30.95 2.96
C GLY A 805 -26.39 31.28 1.72
N GLY A 806 -27.69 31.60 1.89
CA GLY A 806 -28.64 31.76 0.76
C GLY A 806 -30.14 31.99 1.04
N ILE A 807 -30.95 32.37 0.05
CA ILE A 807 -32.43 32.58 0.20
C ILE A 807 -33.19 31.25 0.43
N GLY A 808 -32.57 30.10 0.11
CA GLY A 808 -32.97 28.77 0.60
C GLY A 808 -31.83 27.75 0.59
N SER A 809 -31.30 27.32 1.74
CA SER A 809 -30.15 26.40 1.83
C SER A 809 -30.49 25.09 2.55
N GLY A 810 -29.86 23.97 2.19
CA GLY A 810 -29.99 22.75 2.97
C GLY A 810 -28.83 21.78 2.76
N SER A 811 -28.09 21.50 3.82
CA SER A 811 -26.89 20.68 3.80
C SER A 811 -27.01 19.46 4.72
N TYR A 812 -26.57 18.30 4.25
CA TYR A 812 -26.43 17.14 5.13
C TYR A 812 -24.94 16.92 5.38
N SER A 813 -24.54 16.89 6.66
CA SER A 813 -23.16 16.64 7.05
C SER A 813 -23.06 15.44 7.98
N GLU A 814 -22.19 14.48 7.63
CA GLU A 814 -21.90 13.32 8.48
C GLU A 814 -20.40 12.98 8.50
N ALA A 815 -19.81 13.00 9.70
CA ALA A 815 -18.48 12.49 9.99
C ALA A 815 -18.59 11.15 10.73
N THR A 816 -17.85 10.13 10.30
CA THR A 816 -17.86 8.78 10.91
C THR A 816 -16.45 8.24 11.09
N THR A 817 -16.18 7.66 12.27
CA THR A 817 -15.00 6.83 12.54
C THR A 817 -15.44 5.42 12.97
N GLU A 818 -14.87 4.39 12.36
CA GLU A 818 -15.10 2.98 12.70
C GLU A 818 -13.76 2.33 13.05
N ASN A 819 -13.55 1.95 14.30
CA ASN A 819 -12.27 1.41 14.75
C ASN A 819 -12.49 0.08 15.50
N SER A 820 -12.14 -1.03 14.87
CA SER A 820 -12.33 -2.39 15.39
C SER A 820 -11.04 -3.22 15.33
N PRO A 821 -9.94 -2.77 15.98
CA PRO A 821 -8.67 -3.44 15.89
C PRO A 821 -8.66 -4.74 16.71
N THR A 822 -7.94 -5.74 16.22
CA THR A 822 -7.77 -7.02 16.92
C THR A 822 -6.32 -7.22 17.35
N ALA A 823 -6.07 -7.65 18.59
CA ALA A 823 -4.78 -8.17 19.02
C ALA A 823 -4.97 -9.55 19.66
N LYS A 824 -4.41 -10.60 19.08
CA LYS A 824 -4.49 -11.96 19.63
C LYS A 824 -3.11 -12.58 19.74
N ALA A 825 -2.72 -12.98 20.94
CA ALA A 825 -1.52 -13.76 21.22
C ALA A 825 -1.92 -15.12 21.78
N THR A 826 -1.77 -16.18 20.99
CA THR A 826 -2.37 -17.49 21.30
C THR A 826 -1.37 -18.63 21.18
N ILE A 827 -1.53 -19.65 22.03
CA ILE A 827 -0.85 -20.94 21.90
C ILE A 827 -1.95 -21.98 21.72
N SER A 828 -1.84 -22.83 20.71
CA SER A 828 -2.85 -23.87 20.44
C SER A 828 -2.72 -25.05 21.43
N ASN A 829 -3.39 -26.17 21.13
CA ASN A 829 -3.49 -27.30 22.06
C ASN A 829 -2.23 -28.18 22.07
N ASN A 830 -2.04 -28.94 23.16
CA ASN A 830 -0.96 -29.93 23.32
C ASN A 830 0.46 -29.36 23.15
N ALA A 831 0.68 -28.09 23.47
CA ALA A 831 2.02 -27.51 23.42
C ALA A 831 2.86 -27.95 24.63
N ASP A 832 4.17 -28.18 24.46
CA ASP A 832 5.10 -28.58 25.53
C ASP A 832 6.30 -27.63 25.60
N PHE A 833 6.51 -27.03 26.77
CA PHE A 833 7.57 -26.07 27.04
C PHE A 833 8.45 -26.52 28.21
N ASP A 834 9.77 -26.60 27.99
CA ASP A 834 10.80 -26.87 29.00
C ASP A 834 11.85 -25.73 28.99
N LEU A 835 11.63 -24.71 29.84
CA LEU A 835 12.31 -23.41 29.79
C LEU A 835 13.18 -23.15 31.03
N TYR A 836 14.38 -22.60 30.83
CA TYR A 836 15.22 -22.10 31.93
C TYR A 836 15.02 -20.60 32.23
N GLY A 837 14.21 -19.90 31.41
CA GLY A 837 13.76 -18.53 31.62
C GLY A 837 12.25 -18.43 31.88
N SER A 838 11.67 -17.32 31.45
CA SER A 838 10.25 -16.94 31.64
C SER A 838 9.45 -17.12 30.36
N MET A 839 8.12 -17.17 30.49
CA MET A 839 7.18 -17.13 29.36
C MET A 839 6.25 -15.92 29.51
N ASP A 840 6.12 -15.13 28.45
CA ASP A 840 5.18 -14.01 28.37
C ASP A 840 4.34 -14.08 27.09
N VAL A 841 3.02 -14.14 27.26
CA VAL A 841 2.02 -14.07 26.20
C VAL A 841 1.23 -12.78 26.38
N LEU A 842 1.39 -11.84 25.44
CA LEU A 842 0.95 -10.45 25.59
C LEU A 842 0.15 -9.98 24.36
N ALA A 843 -1.09 -9.57 24.56
CA ALA A 843 -1.90 -8.90 23.55
C ALA A 843 -2.24 -7.48 24.00
N ILE A 844 -2.02 -6.49 23.13
CA ILE A 844 -2.29 -5.07 23.41
C ILE A 844 -3.04 -4.44 22.26
N VAL A 845 -4.17 -3.82 22.56
CA VAL A 845 -4.76 -2.78 21.72
C VAL A 845 -4.58 -1.43 22.38
N LYS A 846 -4.15 -0.43 21.61
CA LYS A 846 -4.12 0.97 22.00
C LYS A 846 -4.68 1.82 20.86
N GLY A 847 -5.43 2.85 21.19
CA GLY A 847 -6.02 3.68 20.15
C GLY A 847 -7.26 4.45 20.59
N GLY A 848 -7.80 5.21 19.66
CA GLY A 848 -8.98 6.03 19.86
C GLY A 848 -9.60 6.45 18.53
N SER A 849 -10.74 7.13 18.64
CA SER A 849 -11.53 7.57 17.50
C SER A 849 -11.97 9.00 17.72
N ASP A 850 -11.70 9.88 16.77
CA ASP A 850 -12.02 11.31 16.83
C ASP A 850 -12.93 11.67 15.64
N SER A 851 -14.16 12.05 15.90
CA SER A 851 -15.16 12.39 14.89
C SER A 851 -15.74 13.78 15.13
N GLU A 852 -15.42 14.72 14.25
CA GLU A 852 -15.86 16.12 14.34
C GLU A 852 -16.73 16.49 13.14
N SER A 853 -17.95 16.98 13.38
CA SER A 853 -18.82 17.58 12.36
C SER A 853 -19.22 18.99 12.73
N TRP A 854 -19.02 19.94 11.80
CA TRP A 854 -19.39 21.34 11.98
C TRP A 854 -20.23 21.86 10.82
N GLY A 855 -21.46 22.28 11.10
CA GLY A 855 -22.37 22.90 10.14
C GLY A 855 -22.74 24.34 10.52
N LEU A 856 -22.63 25.25 9.56
CA LEU A 856 -23.10 26.63 9.65
C LEU A 856 -23.95 26.99 8.42
N ASP A 857 -25.20 27.35 8.64
CA ASP A 857 -26.12 27.81 7.60
C ASP A 857 -26.58 29.26 7.87
N LEU A 858 -26.58 30.12 6.85
CA LEU A 858 -26.97 31.54 6.93
C LEU A 858 -27.97 31.93 5.81
N GLY A 859 -29.26 31.60 5.96
CA GLY A 859 -30.26 31.79 4.89
C GLY A 859 -31.61 32.45 5.26
N GLU A 860 -32.57 32.49 4.31
CA GLU A 860 -33.95 32.96 4.56
C GLU A 860 -34.87 31.79 4.97
N VAL A 861 -34.62 30.59 4.41
CA VAL A 861 -35.21 29.29 4.79
C VAL A 861 -34.15 28.19 4.72
N SER A 862 -33.75 27.53 5.82
CA SER A 862 -32.76 26.43 5.73
C SER A 862 -33.05 25.15 6.53
N VAL A 863 -32.44 24.05 6.07
CA VAL A 863 -32.48 22.71 6.70
C VAL A 863 -31.09 22.06 6.67
N GLY A 864 -30.35 22.07 7.78
CA GLY A 864 -29.00 21.51 7.80
C GLY A 864 -28.62 20.69 9.04
N PRO A 865 -28.86 19.36 9.08
CA PRO A 865 -28.39 18.52 10.17
C PRO A 865 -26.87 18.23 10.09
N SER A 866 -26.22 18.23 11.25
CA SER A 866 -24.82 17.81 11.43
C SER A 866 -24.75 16.55 12.29
N LYS A 867 -24.14 15.48 11.79
CA LYS A 867 -23.99 14.20 12.48
C LYS A 867 -22.51 13.83 12.65
N ALA A 868 -22.12 13.41 13.85
CA ALA A 868 -20.83 12.81 14.13
C ALA A 868 -21.02 11.44 14.79
N LYS A 869 -20.30 10.43 14.30
CA LYS A 869 -20.31 9.05 14.83
C LYS A 869 -18.90 8.57 15.12
N ALA A 870 -18.71 7.86 16.23
CA ALA A 870 -17.47 7.12 16.49
C ALA A 870 -17.74 5.74 17.11
N GLU A 871 -17.05 4.72 16.60
CA GLU A 871 -17.09 3.36 17.13
C GLU A 871 -15.72 2.91 17.65
N TRP A 872 -15.73 2.14 18.75
CA TRP A 872 -14.55 1.49 19.34
C TRP A 872 -14.87 0.07 19.80
N SER A 873 -14.48 -0.92 18.99
CA SER A 873 -14.82 -2.34 19.22
C SER A 873 -13.58 -3.24 19.17
N PRO A 874 -12.60 -3.06 20.08
CA PRO A 874 -11.38 -3.85 20.05
C PRO A 874 -11.60 -5.28 20.55
N THR A 875 -10.84 -6.23 20.01
CA THR A 875 -10.74 -7.60 20.53
C THR A 875 -9.32 -7.89 20.97
N VAL A 876 -9.12 -8.24 22.24
CA VAL A 876 -7.80 -8.51 22.83
C VAL A 876 -7.80 -9.88 23.51
N GLU A 877 -6.91 -10.77 23.08
CA GLU A 877 -6.85 -12.14 23.61
C GLU A 877 -5.42 -12.61 23.88
N ALA A 878 -5.14 -13.10 25.08
CA ALA A 878 -3.87 -13.75 25.44
C ALA A 878 -4.12 -15.11 26.10
N SER A 879 -3.91 -16.21 25.38
CA SER A 879 -4.37 -17.53 25.84
C SER A 879 -3.48 -18.71 25.44
N ILE A 880 -3.61 -19.82 26.16
CA ILE A 880 -3.07 -21.13 25.79
C ILE A 880 -4.17 -22.19 25.73
N GLY A 881 -4.11 -23.04 24.71
CA GLY A 881 -5.06 -24.11 24.43
C GLY A 881 -4.94 -25.32 25.35
N ASP A 882 -5.89 -26.23 25.20
CA ASP A 882 -6.11 -27.39 26.08
C ASP A 882 -4.93 -28.39 26.06
N ASP A 883 -4.85 -29.21 27.11
CA ASP A 883 -3.92 -30.36 27.23
C ASP A 883 -2.42 -29.99 27.04
N SER A 884 -2.04 -28.73 27.30
CA SER A 884 -0.66 -28.22 27.17
C SER A 884 0.16 -28.31 28.48
N GLU A 885 1.48 -28.37 28.40
CA GLU A 885 2.42 -28.43 29.54
C GLU A 885 3.45 -27.29 29.48
N ILE A 886 3.63 -26.57 30.60
CA ILE A 886 4.63 -25.50 30.75
C ILE A 886 5.50 -25.80 31.98
N LYS A 887 6.81 -25.96 31.76
CA LYS A 887 7.83 -25.97 32.82
C LYS A 887 8.74 -24.75 32.63
N ALA A 888 8.75 -23.85 33.61
CA ALA A 888 9.56 -22.62 33.54
C ALA A 888 10.31 -22.35 34.85
N ALA A 889 11.60 -22.01 34.76
CA ALA A 889 12.37 -21.56 35.91
C ALA A 889 12.08 -20.07 36.29
N GLY A 890 11.50 -19.31 35.37
CA GLY A 890 11.08 -17.92 35.55
C GLY A 890 9.58 -17.74 35.79
N ASP A 891 9.09 -16.54 35.48
CA ASP A 891 7.67 -16.18 35.56
C ASP A 891 6.90 -16.70 34.34
N VAL A 892 5.60 -16.90 34.47
CA VAL A 892 4.68 -17.24 33.38
C VAL A 892 3.53 -16.24 33.38
N SER A 893 3.33 -15.52 32.29
CA SER A 893 2.28 -14.49 32.18
C SER A 893 1.44 -14.60 30.91
N PHE A 894 0.13 -14.40 31.08
CA PHE A 894 -0.87 -14.21 30.02
C PHE A 894 -1.54 -12.86 30.27
N ARG A 895 -1.37 -11.90 29.35
CA ARG A 895 -1.71 -10.49 29.56
C ARG A 895 -2.46 -9.93 28.36
N ALA A 896 -3.68 -9.45 28.57
CA ALA A 896 -4.52 -8.85 27.54
C ALA A 896 -4.93 -7.42 27.95
N TYR A 897 -4.54 -6.42 27.16
CA TYR A 897 -4.69 -5.01 27.50
C TYR A 897 -5.42 -4.21 26.41
N ASN A 898 -6.47 -3.50 26.79
CA ASN A 898 -7.09 -2.43 26.00
C ASN A 898 -6.78 -1.08 26.65
N ASN A 899 -6.02 -0.23 25.96
CA ASN A 899 -5.54 1.09 26.42
C ASN A 899 -4.66 1.06 27.69
N TYR A 900 -3.77 0.06 27.78
CA TYR A 900 -2.64 0.05 28.71
C TYR A 900 -1.32 -0.12 27.95
N ASP A 901 -0.22 0.34 28.53
CA ASP A 901 1.12 0.04 28.02
C ASP A 901 1.57 -1.39 28.38
N GLU A 902 2.74 -1.80 27.88
CA GLU A 902 3.31 -3.13 28.14
C GLU A 902 3.64 -3.40 29.62
N ASN A 903 3.72 -2.37 30.44
CA ASN A 903 3.96 -2.44 31.88
C ASN A 903 2.64 -2.46 32.68
N GLY A 904 1.49 -2.37 32.01
CA GLY A 904 0.17 -2.32 32.63
C GLY A 904 -0.18 -0.95 33.22
N ASN A 905 0.45 0.13 32.76
CA ASN A 905 0.04 1.50 33.09
C ASN A 905 -1.08 1.97 32.16
N GLU A 906 -2.05 2.69 32.71
CA GLU A 906 -3.17 3.25 31.94
C GLU A 906 -2.70 4.27 30.91
N LEU A 907 -3.25 4.18 29.69
CA LEU A 907 -3.12 5.22 28.68
C LEU A 907 -4.32 6.18 28.76
N ASN A 908 -4.17 7.37 28.17
CA ASN A 908 -5.21 8.40 28.13
C ASN A 908 -5.74 8.58 26.70
N ASN A 909 -5.98 7.46 26.01
CA ASN A 909 -6.62 7.46 24.71
C ASN A 909 -8.13 7.65 24.89
N GLU A 910 -8.79 8.29 23.92
CA GLU A 910 -10.19 8.66 24.03
C GLU A 910 -10.97 8.41 22.74
N VAL A 911 -12.27 8.16 22.91
CA VAL A 911 -13.26 8.27 21.85
C VAL A 911 -13.93 9.63 21.99
N TYR A 912 -13.64 10.52 21.04
CA TYR A 912 -14.15 11.89 21.03
C TYR A 912 -15.13 12.09 19.88
N VAL A 913 -16.32 12.61 20.19
CA VAL A 913 -17.33 12.94 19.19
C VAL A 913 -17.86 14.34 19.42
N TYR A 914 -17.72 15.18 18.40
CA TYR A 914 -18.19 16.55 18.41
C TYR A 914 -19.10 16.82 17.23
N SER A 915 -20.31 17.30 17.51
CA SER A 915 -21.20 17.80 16.47
C SER A 915 -21.74 19.15 16.85
N ARG A 916 -21.64 20.10 15.91
CA ARG A 916 -22.24 21.40 16.08
C ARG A 916 -22.95 21.89 14.83
N SER A 917 -24.16 22.41 15.04
CA SER A 917 -24.97 23.08 14.04
C SER A 917 -25.35 24.49 14.52
N SER A 918 -25.22 25.51 13.68
CA SER A 918 -25.67 26.88 14.01
C SER A 918 -26.32 27.58 12.82
N ASN A 919 -27.39 28.35 13.07
CA ASN A 919 -28.21 28.98 12.04
C ASN A 919 -28.88 30.30 12.49
N GLY A 920 -29.19 31.22 11.55
CA GLY A 920 -29.88 32.50 11.75
C GLY A 920 -30.91 32.90 10.66
N ASP A 921 -31.90 32.04 10.39
CA ASP A 921 -32.89 32.20 9.29
C ASP A 921 -34.21 32.92 9.65
N LEU A 922 -35.10 33.17 8.67
CA LEU A 922 -36.49 33.56 8.93
C LEU A 922 -37.38 32.32 9.27
N VAL A 923 -37.23 31.18 8.59
CA VAL A 923 -37.92 29.91 8.90
C VAL A 923 -37.00 28.70 8.69
N GLY A 924 -36.64 27.90 9.71
CA GLY A 924 -35.65 26.82 9.54
C GLY A 924 -35.80 25.60 10.47
N TYR A 925 -35.31 24.43 10.03
CA TYR A 925 -35.23 23.17 10.79
C TYR A 925 -33.75 22.76 10.94
N MET A 926 -33.27 22.47 12.14
CA MET A 926 -31.86 22.13 12.36
C MET A 926 -31.65 21.09 13.46
N GLY A 927 -30.57 20.32 13.37
CA GLY A 927 -30.13 19.51 14.50
C GLY A 927 -28.67 19.05 14.45
N ALA A 928 -28.06 18.95 15.64
CA ALA A 928 -26.75 18.34 15.83
C ALA A 928 -26.91 16.98 16.51
N TYR A 929 -26.25 15.96 16.00
CA TYR A 929 -26.37 14.57 16.47
C TYR A 929 -24.98 14.00 16.72
N CYS A 930 -24.74 13.46 17.93
CA CYS A 930 -23.57 12.64 18.22
C CYS A 930 -24.00 11.23 18.61
N GLU A 931 -23.28 10.23 18.10
CA GLU A 931 -23.52 8.82 18.39
C GLU A 931 -22.18 8.12 18.69
N THR A 932 -22.12 7.41 19.81
CA THR A 932 -20.98 6.53 20.15
C THR A 932 -21.46 5.12 20.42
N SER A 933 -20.68 4.15 19.94
CA SER A 933 -20.85 2.76 20.33
C SER A 933 -19.53 2.10 20.64
N GLY A 934 -19.48 1.29 21.71
CA GLY A 934 -18.30 0.51 22.05
C GLY A 934 -18.62 -0.92 22.45
N ASN A 935 -17.77 -1.84 21.99
CA ASN A 935 -17.83 -3.25 22.39
C ASN A 935 -16.42 -3.84 22.63
N PRO A 936 -15.63 -3.34 23.59
CA PRO A 936 -14.34 -3.95 23.92
C PRO A 936 -14.50 -5.37 24.48
N TRP A 937 -13.66 -6.29 23.98
CA TRP A 937 -13.60 -7.67 24.45
C TRP A 937 -12.16 -8.03 24.82
N VAL A 938 -11.89 -8.25 26.11
CA VAL A 938 -10.52 -8.48 26.62
C VAL A 938 -10.47 -9.77 27.44
N GLU A 939 -9.72 -10.77 26.97
CA GLU A 939 -9.61 -12.07 27.66
C GLU A 939 -8.15 -12.54 27.82
N ALA A 940 -7.80 -13.02 29.01
CA ALA A 940 -6.52 -13.66 29.28
C ALA A 940 -6.70 -14.94 30.11
N GLY A 941 -6.09 -16.06 29.72
CA GLY A 941 -6.26 -17.28 30.51
C GLY A 941 -5.66 -18.58 30.01
N LEU A 942 -5.90 -19.63 30.80
CA LEU A 942 -5.46 -21.00 30.55
C LEU A 942 -6.62 -21.88 30.05
N GLY A 943 -6.36 -22.68 29.02
CA GLY A 943 -7.23 -23.74 28.54
C GLY A 943 -7.42 -24.89 29.52
N SER A 944 -8.22 -25.88 29.13
CA SER A 944 -8.59 -27.02 29.95
C SER A 944 -7.42 -27.99 30.10
N LYS A 945 -7.23 -28.55 31.29
CA LYS A 945 -6.14 -29.50 31.61
C LYS A 945 -4.72 -29.01 31.27
N VAL A 946 -4.52 -27.70 31.18
CA VAL A 946 -3.18 -27.14 31.07
C VAL A 946 -2.42 -27.38 32.37
N ASN A 947 -1.19 -27.87 32.28
CA ASN A 947 -0.29 -28.08 33.41
C ASN A 947 0.81 -27.01 33.43
N VAL A 948 0.87 -26.18 34.47
CA VAL A 948 1.91 -25.15 34.64
C VAL A 948 2.75 -25.43 35.87
N ASN A 949 4.07 -25.46 35.71
CA ASN A 949 5.04 -25.54 36.79
C ASN A 949 6.06 -24.40 36.66
N ALA A 950 5.82 -23.31 37.39
CA ALA A 950 6.65 -22.11 37.38
C ALA A 950 7.43 -21.95 38.69
N SER A 951 8.75 -21.75 38.61
CA SER A 951 9.55 -21.35 39.77
C SER A 951 9.43 -19.84 40.09
N GLY A 952 8.89 -19.06 39.15
CA GLY A 952 8.47 -17.68 39.31
C GLY A 952 7.00 -17.51 39.70
N LYS A 953 6.41 -16.36 39.39
CA LYS A 953 4.99 -16.02 39.53
C LYS A 953 4.21 -16.52 38.30
N LEU A 954 2.97 -16.96 38.51
CA LEU A 954 1.99 -17.15 37.44
C LEU A 954 0.97 -16.00 37.44
N LEU A 955 0.84 -15.29 36.33
CA LEU A 955 -0.07 -14.15 36.16
C LEU A 955 -1.01 -14.36 34.97
N MET A 956 -2.31 -14.23 35.20
CA MET A 956 -3.33 -14.06 34.16
C MET A 956 -3.98 -12.71 34.38
N GLU A 957 -3.76 -11.75 33.49
CA GLU A 957 -4.21 -10.37 33.67
C GLU A 957 -4.94 -9.83 32.44
N ALA A 958 -6.18 -9.38 32.64
CA ALA A 958 -7.00 -8.74 31.61
C ALA A 958 -7.39 -7.33 32.09
N LYS A 959 -7.06 -6.30 31.30
CA LYS A 959 -7.33 -4.89 31.66
C LYS A 959 -7.96 -4.13 30.50
N SER A 960 -9.05 -3.40 30.76
CA SER A 960 -9.73 -2.53 29.79
C SER A 960 -9.94 -1.14 30.37
N LYS A 961 -9.56 -0.12 29.61
CA LYS A 961 -9.81 1.29 29.94
C LYS A 961 -10.47 2.01 28.77
N ASN A 962 -11.61 2.62 29.05
CA ASN A 962 -12.40 3.32 28.05
C ASN A 962 -12.72 4.74 28.53
N LYS A 963 -12.30 5.74 27.77
CA LYS A 963 -12.66 7.14 27.98
C LYS A 963 -13.47 7.62 26.77
N VAL A 964 -14.68 8.09 27.01
CA VAL A 964 -15.61 8.56 25.95
C VAL A 964 -16.07 9.97 26.28
N GLU A 965 -15.94 10.88 25.33
CA GLU A 965 -16.37 12.26 25.47
C GLU A 965 -17.20 12.68 24.25
N MET A 966 -18.43 13.10 24.51
CA MET A 966 -19.39 13.54 23.50
C MET A 966 -19.86 14.95 23.79
N ASP A 967 -19.76 15.82 22.78
CA ASP A 967 -20.22 17.20 22.87
C ASP A 967 -21.14 17.50 21.68
N VAL A 968 -22.39 17.83 21.99
CA VAL A 968 -23.42 18.23 21.02
C VAL A 968 -23.75 19.71 21.26
N THR A 969 -23.74 20.53 20.20
CA THR A 969 -24.16 21.93 20.31
C THR A 969 -25.02 22.37 19.14
N GLY A 970 -26.27 22.75 19.39
CA GLY A 970 -27.20 23.25 18.36
C GLY A 970 -27.78 24.59 18.75
N LYS A 971 -27.61 25.64 17.93
CA LYS A 971 -28.17 26.98 18.20
C LYS A 971 -28.85 27.58 16.97
N ILE A 972 -30.18 27.75 17.00
CA ILE A 972 -30.99 28.33 15.91
C ILE A 972 -31.70 29.63 16.33
N GLY A 973 -31.91 30.57 15.41
CA GLY A 973 -32.70 31.78 15.65
C GLY A 973 -33.45 32.29 14.41
N GLY A 974 -34.73 32.68 14.52
CA GLY A 974 -35.57 33.11 13.39
C GLY A 974 -36.99 33.59 13.68
N LEU A 975 -37.90 33.60 12.68
CA LEU A 975 -39.34 33.90 12.87
C LEU A 975 -40.12 32.64 13.26
N ALA A 976 -39.83 31.50 12.63
CA ALA A 976 -40.35 30.18 13.01
C ALA A 976 -39.26 29.10 12.88
N THR A 977 -38.82 28.49 13.97
CA THR A 977 -37.65 27.58 14.01
C THR A 977 -37.98 26.26 14.69
N LYS A 978 -37.33 25.17 14.27
CA LYS A 978 -37.35 23.89 15.00
C LYS A 978 -35.91 23.39 15.16
N GLY A 979 -35.40 23.41 16.39
CA GLY A 979 -34.02 23.01 16.69
C GLY A 979 -33.95 21.82 17.64
N THR A 980 -33.44 20.66 17.19
CA THR A 980 -33.26 19.48 18.05
C THR A 980 -31.81 19.03 18.06
N THR A 981 -31.20 18.93 19.22
CA THR A 981 -29.92 18.26 19.41
C THR A 981 -30.14 16.85 19.96
N GLN A 982 -29.19 15.92 19.74
CA GLN A 982 -29.27 14.59 20.31
C GLN A 982 -27.88 13.99 20.56
N GLY A 983 -27.66 13.50 21.77
CA GLY A 983 -26.51 12.66 22.11
C GLY A 983 -26.96 11.24 22.47
N TYR A 984 -26.31 10.23 21.89
CA TYR A 984 -26.60 8.82 22.20
C TYR A 984 -25.32 7.99 22.35
N ASN A 985 -25.11 7.38 23.51
CA ASN A 985 -24.02 6.45 23.80
C ASN A 985 -24.54 5.06 24.16
N ASN A 986 -23.94 4.03 23.57
CA ASN A 986 -24.15 2.63 23.95
C ASN A 986 -22.81 1.89 24.10
N TRP A 987 -22.43 1.54 25.33
CA TRP A 987 -21.13 0.93 25.63
C TRP A 987 -21.27 -0.43 26.32
N ASN A 988 -20.56 -1.44 25.84
CA ASN A 988 -20.53 -2.79 26.40
C ASN A 988 -19.08 -3.28 26.57
N ASP A 989 -18.55 -3.26 27.79
CA ASP A 989 -17.17 -3.65 28.11
C ASP A 989 -17.13 -5.03 28.77
N HIS A 990 -16.44 -5.98 28.15
CA HIS A 990 -16.24 -7.34 28.68
C HIS A 990 -14.76 -7.61 28.95
N VAL A 991 -14.44 -7.91 30.20
CA VAL A 991 -13.07 -8.24 30.65
C VAL A 991 -13.06 -9.53 31.45
N ARG A 992 -12.22 -10.48 31.05
CA ARG A 992 -12.14 -11.79 31.68
C ARG A 992 -10.72 -12.30 31.87
N ALA A 993 -10.37 -12.65 33.11
CA ALA A 993 -9.18 -13.44 33.44
C ALA A 993 -9.61 -14.84 33.92
N TYR A 994 -9.09 -15.91 33.32
CA TYR A 994 -9.61 -17.26 33.60
C TYR A 994 -8.57 -18.38 33.67
N ALA A 995 -8.89 -19.42 34.44
CA ALA A 995 -8.29 -20.75 34.34
C ALA A 995 -9.40 -21.77 34.08
N ALA A 996 -9.41 -22.41 32.90
CA ALA A 996 -10.48 -23.31 32.48
C ALA A 996 -10.43 -24.67 33.21
N ASN A 997 -11.37 -25.56 32.88
CA ASN A 997 -11.65 -26.77 33.64
C ASN A 997 -10.43 -27.72 33.71
N ALA A 998 -10.22 -28.33 34.87
CA ALA A 998 -9.17 -29.30 35.12
C ALA A 998 -7.72 -28.79 34.90
N ALA A 999 -7.50 -27.48 34.76
CA ALA A 999 -6.15 -26.92 34.74
C ALA A 999 -5.41 -27.21 36.07
N GLU A 1000 -4.12 -27.49 36.00
CA GLU A 1000 -3.25 -27.73 37.15
C GLU A 1000 -2.08 -26.74 37.11
N ALA A 1001 -1.98 -25.85 38.10
CA ALA A 1001 -0.93 -24.85 38.14
C ALA A 1001 -0.20 -24.82 39.49
N TYR A 1002 1.11 -24.93 39.44
CA TYR A 1002 2.03 -24.73 40.55
C TYR A 1002 2.93 -23.52 40.27
N SER A 1003 3.02 -22.60 41.24
CA SER A 1003 3.94 -21.47 41.21
C SER A 1003 4.64 -21.27 42.55
N ALA A 1004 5.97 -21.14 42.54
CA ALA A 1004 6.73 -20.95 43.77
C ALA A 1004 6.65 -19.52 44.36
N LYS A 1005 6.28 -18.50 43.57
CA LYS A 1005 6.20 -17.09 44.03
C LYS A 1005 4.79 -16.49 44.07
N GLY A 1006 3.77 -17.16 43.56
CA GLY A 1006 2.37 -16.75 43.69
C GLY A 1006 1.58 -16.95 42.40
N ILE A 1007 0.26 -17.17 42.53
CA ILE A 1007 -0.66 -17.27 41.40
C ILE A 1007 -1.64 -16.09 41.48
N GLU A 1008 -1.80 -15.35 40.39
CA GLU A 1008 -2.73 -14.22 40.30
C GLU A 1008 -3.58 -14.28 39.03
N LEU A 1009 -4.91 -14.25 39.22
CA LEU A 1009 -5.90 -14.01 38.17
C LEU A 1009 -6.51 -12.63 38.46
N HIS A 1010 -6.33 -11.69 37.53
CA HIS A 1010 -6.74 -10.30 37.72
C HIS A 1010 -7.51 -9.78 36.50
N SER A 1011 -8.79 -9.44 36.68
CA SER A 1011 -9.59 -8.70 35.71
C SER A 1011 -9.84 -7.28 36.20
N CYS A 1012 -9.63 -6.28 35.36
CA CYS A 1012 -9.89 -4.88 35.70
C CYS A 1012 -10.54 -4.14 34.52
N SER A 1013 -11.65 -3.47 34.80
CA SER A 1013 -12.38 -2.65 33.83
C SER A 1013 -12.62 -1.25 34.41
N SER A 1014 -12.36 -0.22 33.61
CA SER A 1014 -12.47 1.19 33.98
C SER A 1014 -13.09 2.01 32.84
N ASP A 1015 -14.31 2.49 33.05
CA ASP A 1015 -15.08 3.25 32.05
C ASP A 1015 -15.42 4.65 32.57
N ASP A 1016 -15.10 5.68 31.78
CA ASP A 1016 -15.44 7.08 32.03
C ASP A 1016 -16.12 7.67 30.79
N ILE A 1017 -17.43 7.95 30.89
CA ILE A 1017 -18.27 8.41 29.79
C ILE A 1017 -18.87 9.77 30.16
N VAL A 1018 -18.60 10.78 29.34
CA VAL A 1018 -19.15 12.13 29.46
C VAL A 1018 -19.92 12.49 28.20
N LEU A 1019 -21.18 12.89 28.37
CA LEU A 1019 -22.03 13.38 27.29
C LEU A 1019 -22.59 14.74 27.69
N ASN A 1020 -22.27 15.78 26.91
CA ASN A 1020 -22.84 17.11 27.05
C ASN A 1020 -23.66 17.47 25.81
N ASP A 1021 -24.93 17.80 26.00
CA ASP A 1021 -25.83 18.27 24.96
C ASP A 1021 -26.34 19.68 25.30
N ASP A 1022 -25.92 20.68 24.52
CA ASP A 1022 -26.35 22.10 24.64
C ASP A 1022 -27.17 22.51 23.41
N GLY A 1023 -28.48 22.43 23.54
CA GLY A 1023 -29.46 22.93 22.59
C GLY A 1023 -29.87 24.38 22.87
N GLY A 1024 -30.32 25.08 21.83
CA GLY A 1024 -30.94 26.39 21.99
C GLY A 1024 -31.62 26.88 20.73
N GLU A 1025 -32.75 27.56 20.91
CA GLU A 1025 -33.56 28.06 19.82
C GLU A 1025 -34.13 29.46 20.08
N GLY A 1026 -34.68 30.12 19.06
CA GLY A 1026 -35.39 31.37 19.28
C GLY A 1026 -36.17 31.87 18.07
N GLY A 1027 -37.37 32.39 18.31
CA GLY A 1027 -38.23 32.95 17.27
C GLY A 1027 -39.68 33.20 17.69
N ILE A 1028 -40.58 33.62 16.79
CA ILE A 1028 -41.99 33.85 17.16
C ILE A 1028 -42.73 32.52 17.43
N LEU A 1029 -42.38 31.45 16.71
CA LEU A 1029 -42.89 30.09 16.87
C LEU A 1029 -41.71 29.10 16.90
N SER A 1030 -41.42 28.47 18.03
CA SER A 1030 -40.33 27.49 18.16
C SER A 1030 -40.73 26.19 18.87
N ASP A 1031 -40.02 25.09 18.57
CA ASP A 1031 -40.20 23.73 19.11
C ASP A 1031 -38.86 23.00 19.06
N GLY A 1032 -38.29 22.68 20.22
CA GLY A 1032 -36.91 22.21 20.33
C GLY A 1032 -36.69 21.22 21.46
N GLY A 1033 -35.52 20.59 21.46
CA GLY A 1033 -35.14 19.63 22.50
C GLY A 1033 -33.71 19.15 22.42
N ALA A 1034 -33.20 18.66 23.56
CA ALA A 1034 -31.84 18.14 23.71
C ALA A 1034 -31.83 16.78 24.46
N PRO A 1035 -32.33 15.69 23.85
CA PRO A 1035 -32.18 14.35 24.41
C PRO A 1035 -30.73 13.86 24.41
N ALA A 1036 -30.21 13.64 25.61
CA ALA A 1036 -28.94 13.01 25.89
C ALA A 1036 -29.14 11.68 26.62
N GLU A 1037 -28.68 10.57 26.03
CA GLU A 1037 -28.86 9.22 26.60
C GLU A 1037 -27.54 8.44 26.56
N SER A 1038 -27.13 7.89 27.71
CA SER A 1038 -25.93 7.08 27.83
C SER A 1038 -26.22 5.77 28.56
N TYR A 1039 -25.92 4.66 27.90
CA TYR A 1039 -26.06 3.30 28.44
C TYR A 1039 -24.69 2.62 28.53
N LEU A 1040 -24.38 2.05 29.70
CA LEU A 1040 -23.15 1.27 29.94
C LEU A 1040 -23.49 -0.11 30.51
N ILE A 1041 -23.00 -1.16 29.86
CA ILE A 1041 -22.93 -2.52 30.38
C ILE A 1041 -21.46 -2.86 30.61
N ARG A 1042 -21.09 -3.30 31.82
CA ARG A 1042 -19.71 -3.63 32.18
C ARG A 1042 -19.63 -4.97 32.89
N ASP A 1043 -18.84 -5.89 32.35
CA ASP A 1043 -18.54 -7.18 32.96
C ASP A 1043 -17.03 -7.31 33.25
N SER A 1044 -16.67 -7.48 34.53
CA SER A 1044 -15.30 -7.81 34.97
C SER A 1044 -15.29 -9.13 35.73
N LEU A 1045 -14.69 -10.15 35.12
CA LEU A 1045 -14.80 -11.54 35.53
C LEU A 1045 -13.41 -12.17 35.80
N ALA A 1046 -13.18 -12.61 37.03
CA ALA A 1046 -12.03 -13.45 37.38
C ALA A 1046 -12.52 -14.87 37.74
N GLU A 1047 -12.20 -15.86 36.91
CA GLU A 1047 -12.86 -17.18 36.97
C GLU A 1047 -11.89 -18.35 37.07
N VAL A 1048 -12.04 -19.15 38.13
CA VAL A 1048 -11.44 -20.48 38.22
C VAL A 1048 -12.52 -21.51 37.88
N GLY A 1049 -12.28 -22.33 36.86
CA GLY A 1049 -13.18 -23.38 36.39
C GLY A 1049 -13.40 -24.51 37.39
N SER A 1050 -13.99 -25.60 36.92
CA SER A 1050 -14.25 -26.80 37.74
C SER A 1050 -13.06 -27.76 37.74
N SER A 1051 -12.85 -28.47 38.84
CA SER A 1051 -11.76 -29.45 39.02
C SER A 1051 -10.35 -28.88 38.84
N VAL A 1052 -10.16 -27.57 39.03
CA VAL A 1052 -8.87 -26.89 38.88
C VAL A 1052 -8.01 -27.09 40.12
N LEU A 1053 -6.70 -27.28 39.95
CA LEU A 1053 -5.71 -27.33 41.03
C LEU A 1053 -4.79 -26.11 40.95
N LEU A 1054 -4.86 -25.19 41.92
CA LEU A 1054 -3.92 -24.07 42.04
C LEU A 1054 -3.07 -24.23 43.30
N SER A 1055 -1.74 -24.21 43.19
CA SER A 1055 -0.85 -24.42 44.32
C SER A 1055 0.31 -23.41 44.35
N SER A 1056 0.45 -22.67 45.45
CA SER A 1056 1.60 -21.80 45.72
C SER A 1056 1.92 -21.73 47.22
N PRO A 1057 3.20 -21.81 47.63
CA PRO A 1057 3.57 -21.63 49.04
C PRO A 1057 3.40 -20.18 49.52
N VAL A 1058 3.19 -19.21 48.62
CA VAL A 1058 3.06 -17.77 48.93
C VAL A 1058 1.60 -17.36 48.96
N ASN A 1059 1.03 -16.94 47.83
CA ASN A 1059 -0.36 -16.49 47.73
C ASN A 1059 -1.02 -16.99 46.44
N VAL A 1060 -2.32 -17.27 46.54
CA VAL A 1060 -3.20 -17.45 45.38
C VAL A 1060 -4.26 -16.35 45.43
N THR A 1061 -4.32 -15.52 44.39
CA THR A 1061 -5.21 -14.36 44.30
C THR A 1061 -6.13 -14.51 43.08
N VAL A 1062 -7.43 -14.41 43.29
CA VAL A 1062 -8.45 -14.28 42.23
C VAL A 1062 -9.18 -12.98 42.48
N PHE A 1063 -8.96 -11.99 41.61
CA PHE A 1063 -9.36 -10.62 41.82
C PHE A 1063 -10.07 -10.03 40.59
N ALA A 1064 -11.30 -9.57 40.78
CA ALA A 1064 -12.02 -8.77 39.80
C ALA A 1064 -12.23 -7.34 40.33
N GLU A 1065 -11.84 -6.34 39.53
CA GLU A 1065 -12.05 -4.92 39.79
C GLU A 1065 -12.92 -4.27 38.71
N GLY A 1066 -13.73 -3.30 39.12
CA GLY A 1066 -14.56 -2.49 38.24
C GLY A 1066 -14.63 -1.04 38.70
N LEU A 1067 -14.67 -0.10 37.76
CA LEU A 1067 -14.94 1.32 37.99
C LEU A 1067 -15.76 1.87 36.82
N SER A 1068 -16.87 2.53 37.11
CA SER A 1068 -17.76 3.08 36.07
C SER A 1068 -18.25 4.47 36.45
N ALA A 1069 -18.06 5.43 35.54
CA ALA A 1069 -18.61 6.77 35.65
C ALA A 1069 -19.33 7.14 34.35
N VAL A 1070 -20.60 7.52 34.47
CA VAL A 1070 -21.41 8.07 33.37
C VAL A 1070 -21.98 9.41 33.81
N ASN A 1071 -21.64 10.47 33.08
CA ASN A 1071 -22.12 11.83 33.31
C ASN A 1071 -22.81 12.35 32.05
N THR A 1072 -24.15 12.45 32.10
CA THR A 1072 -24.97 12.94 31.01
C THR A 1072 -25.59 14.29 31.38
N ASN A 1073 -25.22 15.34 30.65
CA ASN A 1073 -25.72 16.69 30.82
C ASN A 1073 -26.52 17.11 29.59
N SER A 1074 -27.74 17.59 29.81
CA SER A 1074 -28.62 18.16 28.79
C SER A 1074 -29.03 19.57 29.20
N SER A 1075 -28.87 20.53 28.29
CA SER A 1075 -29.22 21.93 28.48
C SER A 1075 -29.96 22.45 27.25
N VAL A 1076 -31.11 23.09 27.46
CA VAL A 1076 -31.82 23.85 26.43
C VAL A 1076 -32.07 25.27 26.91
N LYS A 1077 -31.69 26.26 26.10
CA LYS A 1077 -32.02 27.67 26.33
C LYS A 1077 -32.69 28.27 25.11
N ALA A 1078 -33.92 28.74 25.28
CA ALA A 1078 -34.70 29.31 24.20
C ALA A 1078 -35.29 30.70 24.51
N GLY A 1079 -35.54 31.50 23.46
CA GLY A 1079 -36.12 32.84 23.58
C GLY A 1079 -36.99 33.24 22.38
N GLY A 1080 -38.25 33.63 22.61
CA GLY A 1080 -39.22 33.72 21.52
C GLY A 1080 -40.63 34.24 21.81
N GLY A 1081 -41.56 33.97 20.89
CA GLY A 1081 -42.99 34.31 20.95
C GLY A 1081 -43.82 33.21 21.61
N ILE A 1082 -43.95 32.04 20.98
CA ILE A 1082 -44.60 30.82 21.50
C ILE A 1082 -43.60 29.68 21.30
N ASP A 1083 -43.29 28.95 22.36
CA ASP A 1083 -42.13 28.05 22.40
C ASP A 1083 -42.41 26.77 23.19
N LYS A 1084 -41.81 25.64 22.78
CA LYS A 1084 -41.90 24.37 23.50
C LYS A 1084 -40.53 23.68 23.53
N ASP A 1085 -39.97 23.56 24.73
CA ASP A 1085 -38.64 22.98 24.94
C ASP A 1085 -38.65 21.76 25.86
N GLU A 1086 -37.87 20.75 25.49
CA GLU A 1086 -37.63 19.57 26.32
C GLU A 1086 -36.13 19.22 26.45
N ALA A 1087 -35.59 19.32 27.66
CA ALA A 1087 -34.27 18.80 28.00
C ALA A 1087 -34.41 17.42 28.65
N LYS A 1088 -33.74 16.39 28.11
CA LYS A 1088 -33.78 15.01 28.67
C LYS A 1088 -32.36 14.50 28.86
N ALA A 1089 -32.01 14.06 30.06
CA ALA A 1089 -30.74 13.39 30.35
C ALA A 1089 -31.00 12.00 30.96
N VAL A 1090 -30.40 10.96 30.36
CA VAL A 1090 -30.43 9.58 30.84
C VAL A 1090 -29.01 9.06 31.03
N SER A 1091 -28.73 8.49 32.20
CA SER A 1091 -27.49 7.77 32.51
C SER A 1091 -27.84 6.45 33.16
N ASP A 1092 -27.66 5.34 32.45
CA ASP A 1092 -27.97 4.01 32.96
C ASP A 1092 -26.71 3.13 32.95
N ILE A 1093 -26.37 2.57 34.12
CA ILE A 1093 -25.24 1.66 34.30
C ILE A 1093 -25.77 0.29 34.74
N THR A 1094 -25.38 -0.77 34.04
CA THR A 1094 -25.48 -2.15 34.49
C THR A 1094 -24.08 -2.72 34.62
N SER A 1095 -23.63 -3.03 35.82
CA SER A 1095 -22.27 -3.52 36.05
C SER A 1095 -22.25 -4.86 36.80
N THR A 1096 -21.30 -5.72 36.43
CA THR A 1096 -21.03 -7.01 37.06
C THR A 1096 -19.55 -7.08 37.42
N THR A 1097 -19.22 -7.25 38.69
CA THR A 1097 -17.85 -7.58 39.12
C THR A 1097 -17.87 -8.91 39.86
N LYS A 1098 -17.22 -9.93 39.30
CA LYS A 1098 -17.36 -11.31 39.79
C LYS A 1098 -16.02 -12.02 39.87
N ALA A 1099 -15.72 -12.57 41.05
CA ALA A 1099 -14.62 -13.51 41.25
C ALA A 1099 -15.19 -14.87 41.67
N THR A 1100 -14.83 -15.95 40.96
CA THR A 1100 -15.44 -17.27 41.16
C THR A 1100 -14.43 -18.42 41.22
N VAL A 1101 -14.83 -19.47 41.95
CA VAL A 1101 -14.16 -20.78 41.96
C VAL A 1101 -15.21 -21.86 41.71
N GLY A 1102 -14.99 -22.66 40.66
CA GLY A 1102 -15.89 -23.71 40.24
C GLY A 1102 -15.84 -24.97 41.11
N ASP A 1103 -16.76 -25.90 40.83
CA ASP A 1103 -16.95 -27.11 41.61
C ASP A 1103 -15.71 -28.02 41.57
N PHE A 1104 -15.44 -28.71 42.69
CA PHE A 1104 -14.34 -29.68 42.83
C PHE A 1104 -12.92 -29.13 42.65
N SER A 1105 -12.75 -27.81 42.65
CA SER A 1105 -11.43 -27.17 42.56
C SER A 1105 -10.70 -27.19 43.91
N HIS A 1106 -9.38 -27.36 43.87
CA HIS A 1106 -8.49 -27.45 45.02
C HIS A 1106 -7.47 -26.30 44.97
N ILE A 1107 -7.44 -25.46 46.01
CA ILE A 1107 -6.53 -24.31 46.10
C ILE A 1107 -5.64 -24.46 47.34
N TYR A 1108 -4.33 -24.50 47.12
CA TYR A 1108 -3.30 -24.61 48.15
C TYR A 1108 -2.42 -23.36 48.13
N GLY A 1109 -2.71 -22.40 49.01
CA GLY A 1109 -1.96 -21.15 49.15
C GLY A 1109 -1.34 -21.00 50.53
N GLY A 1110 -0.20 -20.30 50.66
CA GLY A 1110 0.20 -19.72 51.95
C GLY A 1110 -0.86 -18.74 52.48
N SER A 1111 -1.49 -17.99 51.55
CA SER A 1111 -2.78 -17.32 51.70
C SER A 1111 -3.62 -17.48 50.43
N PHE A 1112 -4.96 -17.43 50.58
CA PHE A 1112 -5.89 -17.40 49.45
C PHE A 1112 -6.80 -16.16 49.54
N ASP A 1113 -6.78 -15.34 48.49
CA ASP A 1113 -7.58 -14.13 48.35
C ASP A 1113 -8.58 -14.28 47.20
N LEU A 1114 -9.87 -14.35 47.51
CA LEU A 1114 -10.96 -14.27 46.54
C LEU A 1114 -11.66 -12.91 46.70
N LYS A 1115 -11.49 -12.02 45.74
CA LYS A 1115 -11.93 -10.61 45.84
C LYS A 1115 -12.71 -10.21 44.60
N ALA A 1116 -13.89 -9.63 44.80
CA ALA A 1116 -14.61 -8.87 43.80
C ALA A 1116 -14.81 -7.47 44.38
N LYS A 1117 -14.29 -6.44 43.72
CA LYS A 1117 -14.31 -5.06 44.20
C LYS A 1117 -14.81 -4.13 43.11
N ASP A 1118 -16.04 -3.65 43.27
CA ASP A 1118 -16.49 -2.47 42.53
C ASP A 1118 -15.95 -1.22 43.27
N ASN A 1119 -15.02 -0.51 42.64
CA ASN A 1119 -14.39 0.71 43.13
C ASN A 1119 -15.32 1.93 43.01
N GLY A 1120 -16.46 1.80 42.33
CA GLY A 1120 -17.51 2.80 42.25
C GLY A 1120 -18.25 2.72 40.92
N SER A 1121 -19.58 2.72 40.99
CA SER A 1121 -20.46 2.93 39.85
C SER A 1121 -21.26 4.22 40.09
N SER A 1122 -21.03 5.25 39.26
CA SER A 1122 -21.64 6.58 39.42
C SER A 1122 -22.34 7.02 38.14
N ALA A 1123 -23.67 7.13 38.18
CA ALA A 1123 -24.47 7.74 37.12
C ALA A 1123 -24.97 9.12 37.55
N VAL A 1124 -24.71 10.14 36.72
CA VAL A 1124 -25.18 11.52 36.94
C VAL A 1124 -25.92 11.98 35.69
N ALA A 1125 -27.22 12.25 35.84
CA ALA A 1125 -28.04 12.84 34.79
C ALA A 1125 -28.51 14.24 35.22
N SER A 1126 -28.13 15.27 34.47
CA SER A 1126 -28.52 16.66 34.70
C SER A 1126 -29.27 17.20 33.49
N ALA A 1127 -30.50 17.67 33.66
CA ALA A 1127 -31.27 18.34 32.61
C ALA A 1127 -31.64 19.76 33.05
N TYR A 1128 -31.43 20.73 32.18
CA TYR A 1128 -31.76 22.13 32.38
C TYR A 1128 -32.53 22.67 31.17
N SER A 1129 -33.72 23.23 31.39
CA SER A 1129 -34.50 23.89 30.35
C SER A 1129 -34.88 25.30 30.82
N GLU A 1130 -34.64 26.30 29.97
CA GLU A 1130 -34.98 27.70 30.20
C GLU A 1130 -35.59 28.31 28.93
N THR A 1131 -36.82 28.80 29.04
CA THR A 1131 -37.57 29.39 27.92
C THR A 1131 -38.06 30.79 28.27
N VAL A 1132 -37.76 31.79 27.44
CA VAL A 1132 -38.21 33.19 27.62
C VAL A 1132 -39.15 33.59 26.49
N ALA A 1133 -40.47 33.33 26.63
CA ALA A 1133 -41.47 33.60 25.59
C ALA A 1133 -42.91 33.90 26.09
N LEU A 1134 -43.79 34.39 25.21
CA LEU A 1134 -45.21 34.71 25.42
C LEU A 1134 -46.14 33.50 25.15
N GLY A 1135 -46.21 32.56 26.09
CA GLY A 1135 -47.16 31.43 26.03
C GLY A 1135 -46.51 30.06 25.76
N SER A 1136 -45.43 29.76 26.47
CA SER A 1136 -44.53 28.62 26.24
C SER A 1136 -44.61 27.50 27.29
N GLU A 1137 -44.14 26.30 26.91
CA GLU A 1137 -43.97 25.12 27.77
C GLU A 1137 -42.47 24.76 27.84
N SER A 1138 -41.94 24.57 29.05
CA SER A 1138 -40.54 24.17 29.28
C SER A 1138 -40.53 22.96 30.22
N ALA A 1139 -39.86 21.89 29.81
CA ALA A 1139 -39.75 20.65 30.56
C ALA A 1139 -38.30 20.17 30.65
N ALA A 1140 -37.92 19.64 31.81
CA ALA A 1140 -36.64 18.98 32.03
C ALA A 1140 -36.88 17.61 32.67
N TYR A 1141 -36.32 16.56 32.07
CA TYR A 1141 -36.44 15.17 32.52
C TYR A 1141 -35.05 14.59 32.78
N THR A 1142 -34.88 13.97 33.94
CA THR A 1142 -33.65 13.24 34.28
C THR A 1142 -33.98 11.83 34.72
N ASN A 1143 -33.16 10.87 34.27
CA ASN A 1143 -33.13 9.52 34.81
C ASN A 1143 -31.66 9.11 35.02
N ALA A 1144 -31.32 8.70 36.23
CA ALA A 1144 -30.01 8.12 36.52
C ALA A 1144 -30.25 6.81 37.26
N ASP A 1145 -29.85 5.70 36.67
CA ASP A 1145 -30.00 4.36 37.24
C ASP A 1145 -28.65 3.64 37.31
N VAL A 1146 -28.44 2.92 38.40
CA VAL A 1146 -27.24 2.09 38.63
C VAL A 1146 -27.70 0.75 39.17
N THR A 1147 -27.47 -0.29 38.37
CA THR A 1147 -27.61 -1.69 38.77
C THR A 1147 -26.22 -2.32 38.83
N ALA A 1148 -25.78 -2.78 40.00
CA ALA A 1148 -24.45 -3.35 40.25
C ALA A 1148 -24.52 -4.62 41.10
#